data_AF-A0A3A4WT99-F1
#
_entry.id   AF-A0A3A4WT99-F1
#
_cell.length_a   1.000
_cell.length_b   1.000
_cell.length_c   1.000
_cell.angle_alpha   90.00
_cell.angle_beta   90.00
_cell.angle_gamma   90.00
#
_symmetry.space_group_name_H-M   'P 1'
#
loop_
_entity.id
_entity.type
_entity.pdbx_description
1 polymer ?
#
loop_
_entity_poly.entity_id
_entity_poly.type
_entity_poly.pdbx_seq_one_letter_code
_entity_poly.pdbx_strand_id
1 'polypeptide(L)'
;MSEIIKSIHETIKLLILLTVLLLSAFPGRAHAETIQYGYDDGLQVRNATYDDGTNIGFIYDTSGNRLSIDTALSGTVNNSPLQPVQVEPLDSSADIALNPQLSWMASADSDPGDVVTYDVYLGTTPNPKLIVSGYQSTAYSITLNPLTTYYWKIVARDNHNASAEGPVWSFTTTTDGDADGIADNLDNCQSVANPDQADMDSDGEGDACDSDKDGDTISNITDNCPSTPNTDQSDVDSDGYGDVCDYDKDGDGIAGSSDNCPDIANPDQSDIDGSGTGDLCEDDDDGDGFNDSLDNCLSIPNSSYAWYDIDNIYHSGGQPDYDLDGYGDICDPDLDNDGVNNLMDNCPLTPNGPDRGTCVDGNNAGSICVNAQECTGGYCSMDQEDTKGYGYGDACTYYHCVADSTGLQNVFSNVKTTPGNDVIRMQQGSYTLTSGLIFTDYDSAKAYSMAILGGFTAGCESRDIDPANTIIERPGQEVLRVNKSYNLDLPHWFVMDGITIRSSSQPMSISEQHADITIKNSVITDTPGYPSISLIVGNLDVSDNTFKNIQSTGRAGLSIDCYYCRADITENIFKNNSSSLSYSGLYVFSIDSEIYVVNNIISDNKSPSTYAYAGGDGKVRFINNTITGNNVGGPGNSIFLTTGPPSGEIELYNNIIWNNKSPEIYISSSSDIVGAYSNVLDLTKVYPPNSFREESFNINSDPLFNDAPGGDYHLTAGSPAVNKGRNSAPALPYRDFEGNKRIVNGIVDVGADEYAGIDITVLPLSLDFNVVNIGSYADQPVTVTNDGDRELDIYAIAAPSAPFSIITDNCSSRTLIPFASCTIDVRFTPSGNGFFTGSFDIPSNDPDETPFTVSLSGTGNALPIADPGGAYSNMEGQSFILDGSGSIDPDGTLSLYEWDIDDNAIYDYSSSLQTQSHTYVQQGTYTIRLRVTDNNGATDEATITAEVADTTPTADFTAAPTSGTAPLSVNFTNTSTGYDQPLTCEWDFDNDGVIDSTDQSPSYMYNNAGTYTVKLIATDSDNSANTLLRTNYITVTPSCLPPARIQGIPPIYFTTLQDAYNATVGGDIIQSQAVGFLEDLNVNGAKTVTFEGGYDCTYSVITGRTIINGNLMINNGKATIRDFSIEGSGGESSMSSPDSIQNDFFLLVPSVPFHPTSTPGFISE
;
A
#
# COMPACT_ATOMS: atom_id res chain seq x y z
N MET A 1 -50.67 -43.46 -1.11
CA MET A 1 -49.65 -42.42 -0.87
C MET A 1 -48.40 -43.00 -0.22
N SER A 2 -48.41 -43.52 1.01
CA SER A 2 -47.19 -44.03 1.70
C SER A 2 -46.29 -44.94 0.83
N GLU A 3 -46.85 -45.96 0.17
CA GLU A 3 -46.06 -46.85 -0.71
C GLU A 3 -45.53 -46.18 -1.99
N ILE A 4 -46.21 -45.14 -2.49
CA ILE A 4 -45.75 -44.35 -3.65
C ILE A 4 -44.53 -43.51 -3.24
N ILE A 5 -44.53 -42.94 -2.03
CA ILE A 5 -43.39 -42.18 -1.48
C ILE A 5 -42.17 -43.09 -1.31
N LYS A 6 -42.35 -44.34 -0.81
CA LYS A 6 -41.28 -45.34 -0.78
C LYS A 6 -40.73 -45.67 -2.17
N SER A 7 -41.60 -45.82 -3.17
CA SER A 7 -41.16 -46.07 -4.55
C SER A 7 -40.31 -44.92 -5.11
N ILE A 8 -40.66 -43.66 -4.81
CA ILE A 8 -39.90 -42.48 -5.23
C ILE A 8 -38.53 -42.45 -4.55
N HIS A 9 -38.47 -42.75 -3.24
CA HIS A 9 -37.23 -42.71 -2.46
C HIS A 9 -36.18 -43.74 -2.94
N GLU A 10 -36.59 -44.97 -3.25
CA GLU A 10 -35.68 -45.98 -3.83
C GLU A 10 -35.29 -45.65 -5.29
N THR A 11 -36.17 -44.97 -6.06
CA THR A 11 -35.82 -44.50 -7.41
C THR A 11 -34.73 -43.41 -7.36
N ILE A 12 -34.79 -42.50 -6.38
CA ILE A 12 -33.79 -41.44 -6.18
C ILE A 12 -32.44 -42.05 -5.76
N LYS A 13 -32.42 -43.04 -4.85
CA LYS A 13 -31.18 -43.77 -4.51
C LYS A 13 -30.52 -44.41 -5.73
N LEU A 14 -31.32 -45.03 -6.61
CA LEU A 14 -30.79 -45.65 -7.83
C LEU A 14 -30.22 -44.62 -8.80
N LEU A 15 -30.78 -43.40 -8.84
CA LEU A 15 -30.28 -42.30 -9.66
C LEU A 15 -28.94 -41.74 -9.12
N ILE A 16 -28.82 -41.59 -7.79
CA ILE A 16 -27.56 -41.18 -7.12
C ILE A 16 -26.46 -42.23 -7.30
N LEU A 17 -26.81 -43.52 -7.21
CA LEU A 17 -25.84 -44.60 -7.48
C LEU A 17 -25.37 -44.59 -8.95
N LEU A 18 -26.22 -44.14 -9.87
CA LEU A 18 -25.89 -44.04 -11.29
C LEU A 18 -24.97 -42.84 -11.60
N THR A 19 -25.13 -41.69 -10.93
CA THR A 19 -24.18 -40.56 -11.07
C THR A 19 -22.82 -40.88 -10.46
N VAL A 20 -22.77 -41.57 -9.32
CA VAL A 20 -21.50 -42.06 -8.73
C VAL A 20 -20.80 -43.06 -9.67
N LEU A 21 -21.54 -43.95 -10.34
CA LEU A 21 -20.98 -44.88 -11.34
C LEU A 21 -20.58 -44.21 -12.67
N LEU A 22 -21.11 -43.02 -13.00
CA LEU A 22 -20.75 -42.28 -14.21
C LEU A 22 -19.48 -41.42 -14.03
N LEU A 23 -19.12 -41.07 -12.80
CA LEU A 23 -17.91 -40.30 -12.48
C LEU A 23 -16.62 -41.14 -12.51
N SER A 24 -16.69 -42.48 -12.48
CA SER A 24 -15.50 -43.35 -12.49
C SER A 24 -14.92 -43.62 -13.89
N ALA A 25 -14.98 -42.64 -14.81
CA ALA A 25 -14.76 -42.82 -16.25
C ALA A 25 -13.64 -41.96 -16.87
N PHE A 26 -12.67 -41.50 -16.08
CA PHE A 26 -11.44 -40.85 -16.57
C PHE A 26 -10.17 -41.52 -16.01
N PRO A 27 -9.21 -41.98 -16.87
CA PRO A 27 -8.03 -42.70 -16.42
C PRO A 27 -6.83 -41.79 -16.13
N GLY A 28 -6.76 -41.24 -14.91
CA GLY A 28 -5.51 -40.71 -14.33
C GLY A 28 -4.58 -41.85 -13.88
N ARG A 29 -3.26 -41.63 -13.85
CA ARG A 29 -2.26 -42.66 -13.51
C ARG A 29 -1.69 -42.47 -12.11
N ALA A 30 -1.93 -43.41 -11.20
CA ALA A 30 -1.06 -43.60 -10.04
C ALA A 30 0.02 -44.66 -10.37
N HIS A 31 1.27 -44.42 -10.01
CA HIS A 31 2.39 -45.36 -10.16
C HIS A 31 2.69 -46.00 -8.79
N ALA A 32 2.91 -47.33 -8.74
CA ALA A 32 2.93 -48.07 -7.48
C ALA A 32 4.27 -48.80 -7.23
N GLU A 33 5.20 -48.12 -6.55
CA GLU A 33 6.42 -48.65 -5.94
C GLU A 33 6.55 -47.93 -4.59
N THR A 34 6.69 -48.55 -3.41
CA THR A 34 7.47 -49.76 -3.05
C THR A 34 6.80 -50.52 -1.90
N ILE A 35 7.04 -51.83 -1.77
CA ILE A 35 6.54 -52.66 -0.65
C ILE A 35 7.68 -52.91 0.37
N GLN A 36 7.53 -52.41 1.60
CA GLN A 36 8.34 -52.84 2.75
C GLN A 36 7.63 -53.94 3.55
N TYR A 37 8.42 -54.81 4.18
CA TYR A 37 7.94 -55.87 5.08
C TYR A 37 8.64 -55.76 6.43
N GLY A 38 7.95 -55.23 7.44
CA GLY A 38 8.31 -55.39 8.85
C GLY A 38 7.69 -56.67 9.42
N TYR A 39 8.36 -57.31 10.39
CA TYR A 39 7.82 -58.43 11.15
C TYR A 39 7.64 -58.01 12.61
N ASP A 40 6.40 -57.85 13.04
CA ASP A 40 5.77 -58.71 14.07
C ASP A 40 4.25 -58.42 14.16
N ASP A 41 3.52 -59.20 14.96
CA ASP A 41 2.08 -59.12 15.27
C ASP A 41 1.05 -59.09 14.11
N GLY A 42 1.47 -59.38 12.88
CA GLY A 42 0.66 -60.17 11.95
C GLY A 42 -0.49 -59.48 11.21
N LEU A 43 -0.61 -58.15 11.26
CA LEU A 43 -1.43 -57.38 10.33
C LEU A 43 -0.62 -56.95 9.09
N GLN A 44 -1.31 -56.72 7.96
CA GLN A 44 -0.66 -56.16 6.76
C GLN A 44 -1.09 -54.71 6.53
N VAL A 45 -0.10 -53.81 6.49
CA VAL A 45 -0.28 -52.40 6.11
C VAL A 45 0.08 -52.23 4.63
N ARG A 46 -0.65 -51.40 3.90
CA ARG A 46 -0.29 -50.93 2.55
C ARG A 46 -0.56 -49.44 2.43
N ASN A 47 0.41 -48.70 1.94
CA ASN A 47 0.29 -47.26 1.71
C ASN A 47 0.07 -46.96 0.23
N ALA A 48 -0.60 -45.85 -0.06
CA ALA A 48 -0.67 -45.25 -1.38
C ALA A 48 -0.47 -43.73 -1.26
N THR A 49 0.47 -43.19 -2.04
CA THR A 49 0.75 -41.76 -2.12
C THR A 49 0.05 -41.14 -3.34
N TYR A 50 -0.49 -39.94 -3.21
CA TYR A 50 -1.01 -39.12 -4.31
C TYR A 50 -0.03 -37.99 -4.69
N ASP A 51 -0.25 -37.34 -5.84
CA ASP A 51 0.65 -36.31 -6.39
C ASP A 51 0.71 -35.02 -5.56
N ASP A 52 -0.18 -34.87 -4.56
CA ASP A 52 -0.19 -33.81 -3.53
C ASP A 52 0.63 -34.17 -2.27
N GLY A 53 1.22 -35.37 -2.22
CA GLY A 53 1.98 -35.89 -1.07
C GLY A 53 1.15 -36.72 -0.08
N THR A 54 -0.18 -36.73 -0.19
CA THR A 54 -1.08 -37.44 0.74
C THR A 54 -0.80 -38.94 0.75
N ASN A 55 -0.43 -39.48 1.91
CA ASN A 55 -0.19 -40.91 2.12
C ASN A 55 -1.37 -41.55 2.88
N ILE A 56 -2.04 -42.53 2.27
CA ILE A 56 -3.17 -43.25 2.92
C ILE A 56 -2.76 -44.69 3.22
N GLY A 57 -2.79 -45.06 4.50
CA GLY A 57 -2.55 -46.40 5.00
C GLY A 57 -3.82 -47.26 5.08
N PHE A 58 -3.74 -48.50 4.60
CA PHE A 58 -4.82 -49.50 4.72
C PHE A 58 -4.36 -50.71 5.52
N ILE A 59 -5.08 -51.03 6.58
CA ILE A 59 -4.82 -52.15 7.49
C ILE A 59 -5.71 -53.35 7.11
N TYR A 60 -5.07 -54.50 6.89
CA TYR A 60 -5.72 -55.76 6.49
C TYR A 60 -5.47 -56.89 7.49
N ASP A 61 -6.48 -57.77 7.65
CA ASP A 61 -6.34 -59.04 8.36
C ASP A 61 -5.52 -60.08 7.59
N THR A 62 -5.17 -61.19 8.26
CA THR A 62 -4.40 -62.31 7.68
C THR A 62 -5.14 -63.08 6.57
N SER A 63 -6.41 -62.77 6.32
CA SER A 63 -7.24 -63.33 5.24
C SER A 63 -7.46 -62.37 4.07
N GLY A 64 -6.99 -61.11 4.16
CA GLY A 64 -7.11 -60.08 3.14
C GLY A 64 -8.33 -59.16 3.27
N ASN A 65 -9.07 -59.20 4.38
CA ASN A 65 -10.16 -58.25 4.64
C ASN A 65 -9.61 -56.94 5.22
N ARG A 66 -10.18 -55.80 4.80
CA ARG A 66 -9.84 -54.47 5.32
C ARG A 66 -10.48 -54.26 6.69
N LEU A 67 -9.69 -53.94 7.71
CA LEU A 67 -10.17 -53.77 9.09
C LEU A 67 -10.48 -52.31 9.44
N SER A 68 -9.73 -51.35 8.92
CA SER A 68 -9.96 -49.92 9.13
C SER A 68 -9.60 -49.07 7.90
N ILE A 69 -9.99 -47.81 7.96
CA ILE A 69 -9.22 -46.70 7.40
C ILE A 69 -8.35 -46.18 8.53
N ASP A 70 -7.08 -45.89 8.26
CA ASP A 70 -6.33 -44.95 9.08
C ASP A 70 -6.29 -43.61 8.34
N THR A 71 -6.80 -42.57 9.00
CA THR A 71 -6.77 -41.16 8.57
C THR A 71 -6.24 -40.28 9.70
N ALA A 72 -5.53 -40.86 10.67
CA ALA A 72 -5.15 -40.22 11.92
C ALA A 72 -3.63 -40.20 12.12
N LEU A 73 -2.89 -39.59 11.19
CA LEU A 73 -1.54 -39.06 11.45
C LEU A 73 -1.17 -37.88 10.52
N SER A 74 -2.10 -36.94 10.38
CA SER A 74 -1.87 -35.59 9.86
C SER A 74 -2.87 -34.60 10.49
N GLY A 75 -3.02 -34.71 11.81
CA GLY A 75 -3.65 -33.69 12.64
C GLY A 75 -2.58 -33.16 13.59
N THR A 76 -2.05 -31.99 13.28
CA THR A 76 -1.41 -31.15 14.30
C THR A 76 -2.45 -30.81 15.37
N VAL A 77 -2.00 -30.68 16.62
CA VAL A 77 -2.86 -30.15 17.68
C VAL A 77 -2.83 -28.65 17.53
N ASN A 78 -3.81 -28.08 16.82
CA ASN A 78 -3.89 -26.64 16.59
C ASN A 78 -3.94 -25.89 17.91
N ASN A 79 -2.85 -25.20 18.24
CA ASN A 79 -2.73 -24.37 19.43
C ASN A 79 -3.37 -23.01 19.16
N SER A 80 -3.77 -22.28 20.21
CA SER A 80 -4.06 -20.86 20.02
C SER A 80 -2.76 -20.10 19.74
N PRO A 81 -2.77 -19.05 18.88
CA PRO A 81 -1.71 -18.06 18.82
C PRO A 81 -1.38 -17.49 20.20
N LEU A 82 -0.17 -16.97 20.40
CA LEU A 82 0.17 -16.26 21.65
C LEU A 82 -0.71 -15.03 21.87
N GLN A 83 -0.94 -14.66 23.14
CA GLN A 83 -1.66 -13.41 23.46
C GLN A 83 -0.93 -12.19 22.88
N PRO A 84 -1.65 -11.22 22.27
CA PRO A 84 -1.07 -9.94 21.85
C PRO A 84 -0.44 -9.18 23.01
N VAL A 85 0.78 -8.67 22.80
CA VAL A 85 1.60 -7.94 23.79
C VAL A 85 2.38 -6.81 23.12
N GLN A 86 3.06 -5.97 23.92
CA GLN A 86 3.79 -4.77 23.47
C GLN A 86 2.91 -3.86 22.61
N VAL A 87 1.96 -3.20 23.27
CA VAL A 87 0.98 -2.34 22.61
C VAL A 87 1.36 -0.88 22.62
N GLU A 88 1.02 -0.17 21.53
CA GLU A 88 0.93 1.28 21.48
C GLU A 88 -0.47 1.70 21.00
N PRO A 89 -1.13 2.71 21.58
CA PRO A 89 -0.69 3.49 22.76
C PRO A 89 -0.58 2.64 24.03
N LEU A 90 0.49 2.83 24.80
CA LEU A 90 0.70 2.20 26.11
C LEU A 90 -0.50 2.39 27.06
N ASP A 91 -0.74 1.40 27.91
CA ASP A 91 -1.87 1.43 28.85
C ASP A 91 -1.80 2.59 29.87
N SER A 92 -2.97 3.19 30.11
CA SER A 92 -3.18 4.40 30.92
C SER A 92 -2.41 5.63 30.42
N SER A 93 -2.06 5.68 29.13
CA SER A 93 -1.48 6.88 28.50
C SER A 93 -2.52 8.00 28.32
N ALA A 94 -2.03 9.22 28.12
CA ALA A 94 -2.80 10.43 27.91
C ALA A 94 -2.11 11.30 26.85
N ASP A 95 -2.78 12.36 26.43
CA ASP A 95 -2.30 13.31 25.41
C ASP A 95 -1.98 12.60 24.06
N ILE A 96 -2.73 11.53 23.76
CA ILE A 96 -2.62 10.77 22.51
C ILE A 96 -3.32 11.53 21.37
N ALA A 97 -2.74 11.49 20.17
CA ALA A 97 -3.32 12.08 18.96
C ALA A 97 -4.74 11.55 18.66
N LEU A 98 -5.47 12.23 17.78
CA LEU A 98 -6.81 11.80 17.36
C LEU A 98 -6.79 10.65 16.33
N ASN A 99 -5.67 10.46 15.63
CA ASN A 99 -5.48 9.45 14.58
C ASN A 99 -4.47 8.33 14.96
N PRO A 100 -4.46 7.77 16.20
CA PRO A 100 -3.39 6.91 16.65
C PRO A 100 -3.44 5.55 15.94
N GLN A 101 -2.25 5.01 15.64
CA GLN A 101 -2.12 3.65 15.15
C GLN A 101 -2.09 2.68 16.34
N LEU A 102 -3.21 2.01 16.59
CA LEU A 102 -3.30 0.90 17.55
C LEU A 102 -2.41 -0.23 17.04
N SER A 103 -1.31 -0.53 17.71
CA SER A 103 -0.34 -1.54 17.26
C SER A 103 0.09 -2.48 18.37
N TRP A 104 0.49 -3.69 17.98
CA TRP A 104 0.89 -4.78 18.88
C TRP A 104 2.02 -5.59 18.24
N MET A 105 2.79 -6.33 19.04
CA MET A 105 3.72 -7.33 18.52
C MET A 105 2.94 -8.51 17.93
N ALA A 106 3.41 -9.04 16.80
CA ALA A 106 2.84 -10.22 16.17
C ALA A 106 2.69 -11.38 17.16
N SER A 107 1.47 -11.90 17.29
CA SER A 107 1.21 -13.15 17.96
C SER A 107 1.85 -14.28 17.17
N ALA A 108 2.91 -14.87 17.71
CA ALA A 108 3.48 -16.08 17.14
C ALA A 108 2.51 -17.26 17.31
N ASP A 109 2.43 -18.10 16.29
CA ASP A 109 1.80 -19.42 16.40
C ASP A 109 2.88 -20.51 16.56
N SER A 110 2.53 -21.61 17.21
CA SER A 110 3.36 -22.82 17.29
C SER A 110 3.10 -23.80 16.15
N ASP A 111 1.99 -23.68 15.42
CA ASP A 111 1.62 -24.60 14.34
C ASP A 111 2.26 -24.19 12.98
N PRO A 112 3.16 -25.03 12.39
CA PRO A 112 3.94 -24.61 11.23
C PRO A 112 3.14 -24.50 9.94
N GLY A 113 2.83 -23.26 9.54
CA GLY A 113 2.15 -22.94 8.29
C GLY A 113 0.87 -22.14 8.48
N ASP A 114 0.43 -21.94 9.73
CA ASP A 114 -0.79 -21.21 10.04
C ASP A 114 -0.61 -19.69 10.01
N VAL A 115 -1.69 -19.00 9.66
CA VAL A 115 -1.78 -17.58 9.35
C VAL A 115 -2.60 -16.91 10.44
N VAL A 116 -1.91 -16.22 11.33
CA VAL A 116 -2.55 -15.47 12.42
C VAL A 116 -3.22 -14.21 11.88
N THR A 117 -4.46 -14.01 12.30
CA THR A 117 -5.30 -12.84 12.06
C THR A 117 -5.75 -12.23 13.40
N TYR A 118 -6.26 -11.01 13.36
CA TYR A 118 -6.57 -10.23 14.56
C TYR A 118 -7.98 -9.63 14.51
N ASP A 119 -8.68 -9.74 15.63
CA ASP A 119 -9.87 -8.96 15.93
C ASP A 119 -9.46 -7.78 16.82
N VAL A 120 -9.74 -6.55 16.37
CA VAL A 120 -9.48 -5.31 17.12
C VAL A 120 -10.77 -4.87 17.80
N TYR A 121 -10.69 -4.58 19.09
CA TYR A 121 -11.81 -4.06 19.88
C TYR A 121 -11.48 -2.67 20.42
N LEU A 122 -12.42 -1.73 20.35
CA LEU A 122 -12.31 -0.37 20.89
C LEU A 122 -13.64 0.09 21.50
N GLY A 123 -13.60 0.97 22.49
CA GLY A 123 -14.78 1.71 22.96
C GLY A 123 -14.49 2.67 24.10
N THR A 124 -15.41 3.59 24.38
CA THR A 124 -15.29 4.58 25.48
C THR A 124 -15.69 4.03 26.85
N THR A 125 -15.75 2.70 27.01
CA THR A 125 -16.04 2.01 28.28
C THR A 125 -15.14 0.78 28.44
N PRO A 126 -14.87 0.29 29.66
CA PRO A 126 -13.99 -0.86 29.91
C PRO A 126 -14.39 -2.21 29.30
N ASN A 127 -15.54 -2.28 28.60
CA ASN A 127 -15.89 -3.41 27.73
C ASN A 127 -15.91 -2.92 26.27
N PRO A 128 -14.77 -2.91 25.56
CA PRO A 128 -14.68 -2.40 24.19
C PRO A 128 -15.44 -3.29 23.19
N LYS A 129 -16.04 -2.68 22.16
CA LYS A 129 -16.74 -3.38 21.07
C LYS A 129 -15.76 -3.82 19.98
N LEU A 130 -16.07 -4.90 19.29
CA LEU A 130 -15.35 -5.30 18.06
C LEU A 130 -15.49 -4.20 17.00
N ILE A 131 -14.39 -3.76 16.39
CA ILE A 131 -14.37 -2.76 15.31
C ILE A 131 -13.84 -3.29 13.97
N VAL A 132 -12.94 -4.28 13.98
CA VAL A 132 -12.53 -5.04 12.78
C VAL A 132 -12.18 -6.47 13.18
N SER A 133 -12.36 -7.44 12.28
CA SER A 133 -12.12 -8.86 12.50
C SER A 133 -11.33 -9.48 11.34
N GLY A 134 -10.54 -10.53 11.62
CA GLY A 134 -9.78 -11.26 10.60
C GLY A 134 -8.62 -10.46 9.97
N TYR A 135 -8.16 -9.40 10.63
CA TYR A 135 -7.17 -8.45 10.12
C TYR A 135 -5.76 -9.06 10.12
N GLN A 136 -4.96 -8.91 9.06
CA GLN A 136 -3.64 -9.56 8.94
C GLN A 136 -2.44 -8.69 9.33
N SER A 137 -2.63 -7.37 9.49
CA SER A 137 -1.60 -6.46 10.00
C SER A 137 -1.62 -6.44 11.53
N THR A 138 -0.47 -6.17 12.16
CA THR A 138 -0.34 -6.00 13.62
C THR A 138 -0.46 -4.53 14.06
N ALA A 139 -0.95 -3.67 13.17
CA ALA A 139 -1.15 -2.25 13.40
C ALA A 139 -2.36 -1.73 12.60
N TYR A 140 -3.27 -1.04 13.29
CA TYR A 140 -4.57 -0.58 12.79
C TYR A 140 -4.76 0.90 13.13
N SER A 141 -4.87 1.76 12.11
CA SER A 141 -5.11 3.19 12.27
C SER A 141 -6.59 3.49 12.49
N ILE A 142 -6.91 4.44 13.36
CA ILE A 142 -8.29 4.86 13.65
C ILE A 142 -8.36 6.34 14.02
N THR A 143 -9.40 7.05 13.58
CA THR A 143 -9.72 8.42 14.00
C THR A 143 -10.67 8.40 15.20
N LEU A 144 -10.44 9.29 16.16
CA LEU A 144 -11.03 9.30 17.50
C LEU A 144 -11.47 10.70 17.91
N ASN A 145 -12.46 10.76 18.81
CA ASN A 145 -12.92 12.04 19.37
C ASN A 145 -11.86 12.62 20.33
N PRO A 146 -11.68 13.96 20.41
CA PRO A 146 -10.83 14.60 21.39
C PRO A 146 -11.31 14.43 22.84
N LEU A 147 -10.42 14.67 23.80
CA LEU A 147 -10.65 14.63 25.25
C LEU A 147 -11.36 13.36 25.77
N THR A 148 -11.21 12.24 25.07
CA THR A 148 -12.00 11.02 25.27
C THR A 148 -11.10 9.86 25.72
N THR A 149 -11.45 9.24 26.85
CA THR A 149 -10.78 8.00 27.29
C THR A 149 -11.35 6.81 26.53
N TYR A 150 -10.48 6.14 25.78
CA TYR A 150 -10.76 4.90 25.07
C TYR A 150 -10.16 3.70 25.80
N TYR A 151 -10.82 2.55 25.64
CA TYR A 151 -10.40 1.23 26.07
C TYR A 151 -10.33 0.32 24.85
N TRP A 152 -9.35 -0.57 24.79
CA TRP A 152 -9.14 -1.44 23.63
C TRP A 152 -8.51 -2.78 24.00
N LYS A 153 -8.72 -3.79 23.15
CA LYS A 153 -8.03 -5.10 23.23
C LYS A 153 -7.87 -5.70 21.84
N ILE A 154 -6.97 -6.68 21.73
CA ILE A 154 -6.76 -7.48 20.51
C ILE A 154 -7.03 -8.95 20.84
N VAL A 155 -7.68 -9.67 19.92
CA VAL A 155 -7.79 -11.14 19.98
C VAL A 155 -7.14 -11.72 18.73
N ALA A 156 -6.08 -12.50 18.90
CA ALA A 156 -5.43 -13.23 17.80
C ALA A 156 -6.19 -14.52 17.48
N ARG A 157 -6.24 -14.92 16.21
CA ARG A 157 -6.89 -16.14 15.69
C ARG A 157 -6.06 -16.80 14.59
N ASP A 158 -5.97 -18.12 14.60
CA ASP A 158 -5.43 -18.90 13.48
C ASP A 158 -6.50 -19.21 12.40
N ASN A 159 -6.08 -19.86 11.31
CA ASN A 159 -6.95 -20.34 10.21
C ASN A 159 -7.74 -21.62 10.52
N HIS A 160 -7.65 -22.17 11.72
CA HIS A 160 -8.37 -23.35 12.20
C HIS A 160 -9.36 -23.03 13.33
N ASN A 161 -9.46 -21.77 13.74
CA ASN A 161 -10.35 -21.16 14.73
C ASN A 161 -9.96 -21.31 16.22
N ALA A 162 -8.71 -21.61 16.58
CA ALA A 162 -8.26 -21.29 17.95
C ALA A 162 -7.84 -19.81 18.04
N SER A 163 -7.71 -19.30 19.27
CA SER A 163 -7.60 -17.86 19.52
C SER A 163 -7.07 -17.52 20.90
N ALA A 164 -6.45 -16.34 21.05
CA ALA A 164 -6.01 -15.80 22.32
C ALA A 164 -6.34 -14.31 22.47
N GLU A 165 -7.05 -13.98 23.56
CA GLU A 165 -7.42 -12.63 23.93
C GLU A 165 -6.32 -11.95 24.76
N GLY A 166 -5.91 -10.75 24.35
CA GLY A 166 -5.05 -9.86 25.13
C GLY A 166 -5.83 -9.04 26.18
N PRO A 167 -5.15 -8.45 27.18
CA PRO A 167 -5.76 -7.55 28.15
C PRO A 167 -6.56 -6.39 27.53
N VAL A 168 -7.48 -5.80 28.32
CA VAL A 168 -8.07 -4.49 27.99
C VAL A 168 -7.13 -3.40 28.47
N TRP A 169 -6.56 -2.66 27.52
CA TRP A 169 -5.74 -1.47 27.74
C TRP A 169 -6.57 -0.21 27.58
N SER A 170 -6.01 0.94 27.96
CA SER A 170 -6.69 2.24 27.93
C SER A 170 -5.76 3.40 27.57
N PHE A 171 -6.31 4.45 26.97
CA PHE A 171 -5.61 5.72 26.74
C PHE A 171 -6.61 6.88 26.66
N THR A 172 -6.13 8.13 26.70
CA THR A 172 -6.98 9.33 26.56
C THR A 172 -6.44 10.25 25.46
N THR A 173 -7.33 10.70 24.58
CA THR A 173 -7.00 11.63 23.49
C THR A 173 -6.80 13.06 23.97
N THR A 174 -5.99 13.81 23.23
CA THR A 174 -5.63 15.21 23.42
C THR A 174 -6.77 16.19 23.02
N THR A 175 -6.49 17.49 22.98
CA THR A 175 -7.42 18.53 22.50
C THR A 175 -7.29 18.79 21.00
N ASP A 176 -8.36 19.35 20.47
CA ASP A 176 -8.62 19.70 19.07
C ASP A 176 -9.52 20.96 19.14
N GLY A 177 -9.05 22.06 18.53
CA GLY A 177 -9.52 23.42 18.77
C GLY A 177 -10.63 23.90 17.84
N ASP A 178 -10.68 23.36 16.62
CA ASP A 178 -11.63 23.74 15.56
C ASP A 178 -12.43 22.55 14.97
N ALA A 179 -12.13 21.33 15.41
CA ALA A 179 -12.80 20.06 15.09
C ALA A 179 -12.52 19.49 13.69
N ASP A 180 -11.28 19.60 13.20
CA ASP A 180 -10.84 19.05 11.92
C ASP A 180 -10.46 17.55 11.98
N GLY A 181 -10.12 17.03 13.16
CA GLY A 181 -9.68 15.65 13.38
C GLY A 181 -8.18 15.46 13.60
N ILE A 182 -7.41 16.54 13.64
CA ILE A 182 -6.01 16.63 14.08
C ILE A 182 -6.01 17.13 15.55
N ALA A 183 -4.83 17.22 16.15
CA ALA A 183 -4.65 17.55 17.57
C ALA A 183 -3.93 18.88 17.72
N ASP A 184 -4.34 19.76 18.65
CA ASP A 184 -3.73 21.09 18.92
C ASP A 184 -2.18 21.09 18.99
N ASN A 185 -1.59 19.94 19.37
CA ASN A 185 -0.15 19.77 19.57
C ASN A 185 0.59 19.05 18.41
N LEU A 186 -0.12 18.76 17.32
CA LEU A 186 0.36 18.23 16.04
C LEU A 186 -0.16 19.04 14.85
N ASP A 187 -1.17 19.87 15.08
CA ASP A 187 -1.86 20.72 14.12
C ASP A 187 -1.05 21.98 13.79
N ASN A 188 -0.79 22.19 12.49
CA ASN A 188 -0.13 23.37 11.93
C ASN A 188 -1.08 24.55 11.65
N CYS A 189 -2.41 24.38 11.79
CA CYS A 189 -3.42 25.45 11.70
C CYS A 189 -4.48 25.37 12.82
N GLN A 190 -4.04 25.47 14.09
CA GLN A 190 -4.77 25.40 15.40
C GLN A 190 -6.07 26.22 15.61
N SER A 191 -6.65 26.80 14.56
CA SER A 191 -7.96 27.46 14.53
C SER A 191 -8.60 27.58 13.13
N VAL A 192 -8.03 26.91 12.12
CA VAL A 192 -8.48 26.88 10.71
C VAL A 192 -8.33 25.47 10.11
N ALA A 193 -9.25 24.59 10.53
CA ALA A 193 -9.41 23.19 10.12
C ALA A 193 -8.83 22.78 8.74
N ASN A 194 -7.77 21.98 8.77
CA ASN A 194 -7.07 21.42 7.60
C ASN A 194 -6.68 19.93 7.85
N PRO A 195 -7.62 18.98 7.66
CA PRO A 195 -7.42 17.57 8.02
C PRO A 195 -6.33 16.83 7.23
N ASP A 196 -5.78 17.45 6.19
CA ASP A 196 -4.65 16.96 5.40
C ASP A 196 -3.29 17.38 5.96
N GLN A 197 -3.25 18.41 6.81
CA GLN A 197 -2.03 19.01 7.39
C GLN A 197 -1.00 19.37 6.33
N ALA A 198 -1.47 19.87 5.18
CA ALA A 198 -0.60 20.33 4.12
C ALA A 198 0.25 21.53 4.60
N ASP A 199 1.52 21.51 4.19
CA ASP A 199 2.63 22.37 4.62
C ASP A 199 3.63 22.41 3.46
N MET A 200 3.31 23.20 2.42
CA MET A 200 4.00 23.13 1.14
C MET A 200 5.45 23.64 1.20
N ASP A 201 5.74 24.67 2.01
CA ASP A 201 7.10 25.21 2.18
C ASP A 201 7.92 24.56 3.33
N SER A 202 7.25 23.89 4.28
CA SER A 202 7.85 23.27 5.48
C SER A 202 8.38 24.25 6.55
N ASP A 203 7.81 25.45 6.66
CA ASP A 203 7.96 26.39 7.78
C ASP A 203 7.32 25.86 9.08
N GLY A 204 6.14 25.24 8.96
CA GLY A 204 5.36 24.68 10.06
C GLY A 204 4.06 25.43 10.41
N GLU A 205 3.68 26.48 9.68
CA GLU A 205 2.30 27.00 9.58
C GLU A 205 1.63 26.38 8.33
N GLY A 206 0.39 25.90 8.43
CA GLY A 206 -0.21 25.07 7.37
C GLY A 206 -0.86 25.84 6.22
N ASP A 207 -0.99 25.18 5.06
CA ASP A 207 -1.56 25.68 3.79
C ASP A 207 -2.90 26.44 3.91
N ALA A 208 -3.70 26.15 4.93
CA ALA A 208 -5.04 26.72 5.14
C ALA A 208 -5.06 28.00 6.01
N CYS A 209 -4.02 28.22 6.80
CA CYS A 209 -3.86 29.38 7.68
C CYS A 209 -2.73 30.31 7.22
N ASP A 210 -1.73 29.78 6.50
CA ASP A 210 -0.66 30.56 5.92
C ASP A 210 -1.13 31.45 4.75
N SER A 211 -0.34 32.48 4.50
CA SER A 211 -0.56 33.55 3.53
C SER A 211 0.46 33.58 2.38
N ASP A 212 1.48 32.72 2.40
CA ASP A 212 2.68 32.70 1.54
C ASP A 212 3.07 31.22 1.28
N LYS A 213 2.08 30.43 0.84
CA LYS A 213 1.90 28.98 1.10
C LYS A 213 3.08 28.10 0.73
N ASP A 214 3.82 28.46 -0.30
CA ASP A 214 4.96 27.68 -0.81
C ASP A 214 6.33 28.33 -0.52
N GLY A 215 6.34 29.43 0.25
CA GLY A 215 7.53 30.09 0.78
C GLY A 215 8.32 30.90 -0.23
N ASP A 216 7.76 31.20 -1.41
CA ASP A 216 8.42 31.97 -2.47
C ASP A 216 8.55 33.49 -2.16
N THR A 217 7.80 33.99 -1.16
CA THR A 217 7.67 35.38 -0.70
C THR A 217 6.64 36.27 -1.42
N ILE A 218 5.79 35.68 -2.28
CA ILE A 218 4.63 36.29 -2.93
C ILE A 218 3.34 35.71 -2.33
N SER A 219 2.60 36.53 -1.59
CA SER A 219 1.38 36.06 -0.91
C SER A 219 0.31 35.53 -1.88
N ASN A 220 -0.35 34.42 -1.50
CA ASN A 220 -1.36 33.63 -2.22
C ASN A 220 -2.47 34.40 -2.97
N ILE A 221 -2.70 35.67 -2.63
CA ILE A 221 -3.70 36.56 -3.24
C ILE A 221 -3.15 37.42 -4.39
N THR A 222 -1.86 37.34 -4.65
CA THR A 222 -1.09 38.13 -5.63
C THR A 222 -0.12 37.28 -6.45
N ASP A 223 -0.04 36.00 -6.12
CA ASP A 223 0.79 34.98 -6.75
C ASP A 223 0.05 34.33 -7.92
N ASN A 224 0.74 34.09 -9.04
CA ASN A 224 0.23 33.34 -10.19
C ASN A 224 0.47 31.82 -10.13
N CYS A 225 1.26 31.32 -9.16
CA CYS A 225 1.34 29.91 -8.79
C CYS A 225 1.27 29.64 -7.26
N PRO A 226 0.10 29.86 -6.58
CA PRO A 226 -0.11 29.71 -5.11
C PRO A 226 0.12 28.33 -4.44
N SER A 227 1.01 27.52 -4.99
CA SER A 227 1.36 26.16 -4.58
C SER A 227 2.62 25.60 -5.29
N THR A 228 3.37 26.42 -6.04
CA THR A 228 4.59 26.03 -6.77
C THR A 228 5.57 27.22 -6.88
N PRO A 229 6.68 27.26 -6.11
CA PRO A 229 7.44 28.51 -5.91
C PRO A 229 8.05 29.16 -7.17
N ASN A 230 7.64 30.38 -7.50
CA ASN A 230 8.14 31.16 -8.65
C ASN A 230 8.36 32.66 -8.33
N THR A 231 9.44 32.95 -7.61
CA THR A 231 9.77 34.29 -7.06
C THR A 231 9.92 35.43 -8.07
N ASP A 232 9.98 35.09 -9.36
CA ASP A 232 10.05 35.98 -10.52
C ASP A 232 8.69 36.26 -11.16
N GLN A 233 7.67 35.43 -10.87
CA GLN A 233 6.29 35.52 -11.35
C GLN A 233 6.24 35.56 -12.89
N SER A 234 7.05 34.70 -13.52
CA SER A 234 7.06 34.52 -14.97
C SER A 234 5.74 33.89 -15.44
N ASP A 235 5.27 34.36 -16.59
CA ASP A 235 3.95 34.15 -17.20
C ASP A 235 4.12 34.50 -18.68
N VAL A 236 4.29 33.48 -19.54
CA VAL A 236 4.68 33.66 -20.95
C VAL A 236 3.50 34.04 -21.85
N ASP A 237 2.32 33.43 -21.69
CA ASP A 237 1.14 33.71 -22.51
C ASP A 237 0.26 34.87 -21.97
N SER A 238 0.35 35.17 -20.66
CA SER A 238 -0.44 36.17 -19.92
C SER A 238 -1.92 35.83 -19.65
N ASP A 239 -2.28 34.54 -19.50
CA ASP A 239 -3.60 34.11 -19.03
C ASP A 239 -3.82 34.32 -17.52
N GLY A 240 -2.74 34.21 -16.72
CA GLY A 240 -2.74 34.39 -15.27
C GLY A 240 -2.30 33.19 -14.42
N TYR A 241 -1.99 32.03 -15.02
CA TYR A 241 -1.15 31.00 -14.40
C TYR A 241 0.34 31.33 -14.64
N GLY A 242 1.23 30.94 -13.73
CA GLY A 242 2.67 31.14 -13.90
C GLY A 242 3.38 29.96 -14.57
N ASP A 243 4.52 30.25 -15.21
CA ASP A 243 5.42 29.34 -15.96
C ASP A 243 5.70 27.96 -15.33
N VAL A 244 5.54 27.83 -14.00
CA VAL A 244 5.87 26.60 -13.24
C VAL A 244 4.66 25.77 -12.84
N CYS A 245 3.45 26.32 -12.92
CA CYS A 245 2.19 25.66 -12.58
C CYS A 245 1.20 25.59 -13.75
N ASP A 246 1.44 26.37 -14.81
CA ASP A 246 0.79 26.18 -16.11
C ASP A 246 1.21 24.84 -16.76
N TYR A 247 0.33 24.31 -17.58
CA TYR A 247 0.44 23.06 -18.33
C TYR A 247 0.66 23.31 -19.84
N ASP A 248 0.29 24.50 -20.35
CA ASP A 248 0.24 24.90 -21.77
C ASP A 248 0.89 26.30 -21.91
N LYS A 249 2.16 26.38 -21.47
CA LYS A 249 2.87 27.59 -21.01
C LYS A 249 2.88 28.81 -21.96
N ASP A 250 2.73 28.60 -23.26
CA ASP A 250 2.71 29.66 -24.27
C ASP A 250 1.35 29.77 -25.01
N GLY A 251 0.34 29.03 -24.56
CA GLY A 251 -1.05 29.13 -24.99
C GLY A 251 -1.34 28.55 -26.37
N ASP A 252 -0.51 27.62 -26.85
CA ASP A 252 -0.60 27.07 -28.21
C ASP A 252 -1.62 25.93 -28.35
N GLY A 253 -1.91 25.20 -27.26
CA GLY A 253 -2.82 24.05 -27.22
C GLY A 253 -2.14 22.68 -27.07
N ILE A 254 -0.81 22.62 -26.95
CA ILE A 254 0.00 21.42 -26.78
C ILE A 254 0.72 21.49 -25.42
N ALA A 255 0.31 20.64 -24.48
CA ALA A 255 0.87 20.69 -23.14
C ALA A 255 2.33 20.25 -23.05
N GLY A 256 3.14 20.96 -22.24
CA GLY A 256 4.62 20.99 -22.16
C GLY A 256 5.42 19.67 -22.01
N SER A 257 4.76 18.50 -21.99
CA SER A 257 5.38 17.16 -22.00
C SER A 257 5.15 16.37 -23.30
N SER A 258 4.28 16.90 -24.17
CA SER A 258 4.05 16.45 -25.56
C SER A 258 4.35 17.56 -26.56
N ASP A 259 4.86 18.68 -26.05
CA ASP A 259 5.30 19.86 -26.77
C ASP A 259 6.83 19.85 -26.87
N ASN A 260 7.35 20.17 -28.05
CA ASN A 260 8.77 20.26 -28.35
C ASN A 260 9.34 21.68 -28.27
N CYS A 261 8.53 22.73 -28.07
CA CYS A 261 8.95 24.11 -27.82
C CYS A 261 8.25 24.83 -26.62
N PRO A 262 8.41 24.38 -25.36
CA PRO A 262 7.67 24.88 -24.17
C PRO A 262 7.84 26.34 -23.71
N ASP A 263 8.36 27.21 -24.56
CA ASP A 263 8.49 28.66 -24.35
C ASP A 263 8.05 29.46 -25.61
N ILE A 264 7.69 28.82 -26.73
CA ILE A 264 7.49 29.42 -28.06
C ILE A 264 6.41 28.67 -28.90
N ALA A 265 5.16 29.08 -28.72
CA ALA A 265 3.94 28.53 -29.33
C ALA A 265 4.08 28.06 -30.79
N ASN A 266 4.00 26.75 -31.03
CA ASN A 266 4.20 26.08 -32.31
C ASN A 266 3.15 24.95 -32.60
N PRO A 267 1.85 25.26 -32.85
CA PRO A 267 0.78 24.25 -32.83
C PRO A 267 0.78 23.17 -33.93
N ASP A 268 1.81 23.15 -34.79
CA ASP A 268 2.06 22.08 -35.75
C ASP A 268 3.15 21.08 -35.31
N GLN A 269 3.88 21.36 -34.23
CA GLN A 269 4.85 20.47 -33.57
C GLN A 269 5.87 19.90 -34.57
N SER A 270 6.47 20.80 -35.33
CA SER A 270 7.52 20.50 -36.29
C SER A 270 8.84 20.16 -35.56
N ASP A 271 9.41 19.00 -35.90
CA ASP A 271 10.66 18.40 -35.43
C ASP A 271 11.23 17.63 -36.64
N ILE A 272 12.23 18.19 -37.32
CA ILE A 272 12.73 17.67 -38.60
C ILE A 272 13.75 16.55 -38.42
N ASP A 273 14.69 16.66 -37.48
CA ASP A 273 15.75 15.65 -37.27
C ASP A 273 15.29 14.48 -36.37
N GLY A 274 14.29 14.70 -35.51
CA GLY A 274 13.78 13.76 -34.51
C GLY A 274 14.43 13.90 -33.13
N SER A 275 14.98 15.07 -32.78
CA SER A 275 15.64 15.32 -31.48
C SER A 275 14.67 15.33 -30.31
N GLY A 276 13.41 15.72 -30.57
CA GLY A 276 12.40 16.04 -29.55
C GLY A 276 12.49 17.47 -29.01
N THR A 277 13.32 18.32 -29.62
CA THR A 277 13.14 19.78 -29.67
C THR A 277 12.33 20.12 -30.94
N GLY A 278 12.00 21.38 -31.20
CA GLY A 278 11.30 21.76 -32.42
C GLY A 278 11.91 22.94 -33.16
N ASP A 279 11.64 22.99 -34.47
CA ASP A 279 12.13 23.97 -35.45
C ASP A 279 11.94 25.46 -35.05
N LEU A 280 11.08 25.77 -34.07
CA LEU A 280 10.82 27.15 -33.61
C LEU A 280 11.58 27.54 -32.33
N CYS A 281 12.31 26.61 -31.71
CA CYS A 281 13.02 26.83 -30.44
C CYS A 281 14.43 26.22 -30.37
N GLU A 282 14.84 25.41 -31.36
CA GLU A 282 16.27 25.13 -31.58
C GLU A 282 16.94 26.17 -32.52
N ASP A 283 18.22 25.97 -32.81
CA ASP A 283 19.02 26.82 -33.71
C ASP A 283 19.64 25.95 -34.86
N ASP A 284 19.21 24.70 -35.10
CA ASP A 284 19.89 23.68 -35.96
C ASP A 284 18.85 22.65 -36.50
N ASP A 285 17.82 23.13 -37.21
CA ASP A 285 16.56 22.41 -37.57
C ASP A 285 16.71 20.94 -38.02
N ASP A 286 17.78 20.58 -38.75
CA ASP A 286 17.95 19.25 -39.33
C ASP A 286 19.08 18.39 -38.72
N GLY A 287 19.71 18.90 -37.65
CA GLY A 287 20.61 18.13 -36.78
C GLY A 287 21.96 17.74 -37.38
N ASP A 288 22.36 18.32 -38.52
CA ASP A 288 23.66 18.04 -39.15
C ASP A 288 24.85 18.73 -38.43
N GLY A 289 24.57 19.76 -37.62
CA GLY A 289 25.54 20.52 -36.83
C GLY A 289 25.88 21.90 -37.38
N PHE A 290 25.04 22.48 -38.24
CA PHE A 290 25.16 23.83 -38.76
C PHE A 290 23.92 24.65 -38.44
N ASN A 291 24.09 25.67 -37.58
CA ASN A 291 22.96 26.49 -37.18
C ASN A 291 22.25 27.18 -38.35
N ASP A 292 20.92 27.28 -38.34
CA ASP A 292 20.05 27.74 -39.46
C ASP A 292 20.54 29.03 -40.13
N SER A 293 21.01 29.99 -39.31
CA SER A 293 21.56 31.27 -39.77
C SER A 293 22.84 31.16 -40.63
N LEU A 294 23.42 29.97 -40.69
CA LEU A 294 24.60 29.55 -41.45
C LEU A 294 24.30 28.31 -42.34
N ASP A 295 23.09 27.76 -42.31
CA ASP A 295 22.76 26.57 -43.11
C ASP A 295 22.14 26.85 -44.47
N ASN A 296 22.43 25.96 -45.41
CA ASN A 296 22.03 26.05 -46.81
C ASN A 296 20.98 24.99 -47.23
N CYS A 297 20.47 24.16 -46.31
CA CYS A 297 19.38 23.21 -46.58
C CYS A 297 18.23 23.13 -45.55
N LEU A 298 18.36 23.60 -44.30
CA LEU A 298 17.30 23.91 -43.32
C LEU A 298 16.23 22.83 -43.06
N SER A 299 16.45 21.59 -43.50
CA SER A 299 15.36 20.59 -43.59
C SER A 299 15.82 19.20 -44.09
N ILE A 300 17.08 19.05 -44.50
CA ILE A 300 17.64 17.86 -45.14
C ILE A 300 19.13 17.78 -44.79
N PRO A 301 19.53 16.99 -43.77
CA PRO A 301 20.85 17.13 -43.17
C PRO A 301 22.00 16.85 -44.13
N ASN A 302 22.94 17.78 -44.17
CA ASN A 302 24.02 17.79 -45.13
C ASN A 302 25.02 16.65 -44.88
N SER A 303 25.61 16.13 -45.96
CA SER A 303 26.42 14.91 -45.84
C SER A 303 27.78 15.22 -45.20
N SER A 304 27.98 14.77 -43.97
CA SER A 304 29.18 15.02 -43.11
C SER A 304 30.53 14.46 -43.62
N TYR A 305 30.66 14.21 -44.92
CA TYR A 305 31.90 13.85 -45.59
C TYR A 305 32.64 15.09 -46.12
N ALA A 306 33.85 15.32 -45.61
CA ALA A 306 34.71 16.40 -46.11
C ALA A 306 34.96 16.29 -47.62
N TRP A 307 34.52 17.30 -48.36
CA TRP A 307 34.59 17.38 -49.82
C TRP A 307 35.70 18.33 -50.29
N TYR A 308 35.96 18.31 -51.60
CA TYR A 308 36.88 19.22 -52.26
C TYR A 308 36.12 19.99 -53.33
N ASP A 309 36.27 21.31 -53.35
CA ASP A 309 35.71 22.13 -54.42
C ASP A 309 36.45 21.94 -55.76
N ILE A 310 35.94 22.58 -56.81
CA ILE A 310 36.53 22.51 -58.16
C ILE A 310 37.96 23.10 -58.25
N ASP A 311 38.34 23.96 -57.30
CA ASP A 311 39.71 24.50 -57.14
C ASP A 311 40.60 23.59 -56.24
N ASN A 312 40.07 22.46 -55.77
CA ASN A 312 40.71 21.46 -54.92
C ASN A 312 41.15 22.01 -53.55
N ILE A 313 40.37 22.94 -53.00
CA ILE A 313 40.46 23.42 -51.61
C ILE A 313 39.73 22.41 -50.72
N TYR A 314 40.32 22.12 -49.55
CA TYR A 314 39.73 21.23 -48.56
C TYR A 314 38.80 22.04 -47.65
N HIS A 315 37.49 21.84 -47.79
CA HIS A 315 36.49 22.43 -46.91
C HIS A 315 36.20 21.48 -45.75
N SER A 316 36.35 21.98 -44.53
CA SER A 316 36.02 21.26 -43.30
C SER A 316 34.71 21.79 -42.73
N GLY A 317 33.62 21.44 -43.41
CA GLY A 317 32.23 21.68 -43.03
C GLY A 317 31.33 20.80 -43.90
N GLY A 318 30.17 20.42 -43.38
CA GLY A 318 29.29 19.39 -43.97
C GLY A 318 28.57 19.82 -45.24
N GLN A 319 28.57 21.13 -45.53
CA GLN A 319 27.71 21.81 -46.51
C GLN A 319 28.42 21.95 -47.87
N PRO A 320 28.15 21.08 -48.86
CA PRO A 320 28.46 21.35 -50.25
C PRO A 320 27.43 22.31 -50.87
N ASP A 321 27.92 23.16 -51.76
CA ASP A 321 27.19 24.08 -52.63
C ASP A 321 27.99 24.12 -53.94
N TYR A 322 27.53 23.38 -54.95
CA TYR A 322 28.31 23.10 -56.16
C TYR A 322 28.43 24.29 -57.12
N ASP A 323 27.38 25.12 -57.20
CA ASP A 323 27.26 26.21 -58.17
C ASP A 323 27.43 27.62 -57.57
N LEU A 324 27.35 27.72 -56.24
CA LEU A 324 27.47 28.92 -55.40
C LEU A 324 26.28 29.88 -55.50
N ASP A 325 25.05 29.35 -55.66
CA ASP A 325 23.80 30.13 -55.59
C ASP A 325 23.30 30.35 -54.14
N GLY A 326 23.61 29.44 -53.23
CA GLY A 326 23.27 29.51 -51.80
C GLY A 326 22.36 28.41 -51.25
N TYR A 327 21.86 27.47 -52.07
CA TYR A 327 21.31 26.19 -51.59
C TYR A 327 22.39 25.09 -51.55
N GLY A 328 22.25 24.10 -50.67
CA GLY A 328 23.18 22.97 -50.60
C GLY A 328 22.86 21.82 -51.57
N ASP A 329 23.87 21.05 -51.99
CA ASP A 329 23.75 20.00 -53.04
C ASP A 329 22.60 18.98 -52.82
N ILE A 330 22.15 18.79 -51.58
CA ILE A 330 21.13 17.80 -51.21
C ILE A 330 19.69 18.32 -51.28
N CYS A 331 19.50 19.64 -51.12
CA CYS A 331 18.21 20.32 -51.21
C CYS A 331 18.05 21.12 -52.52
N ASP A 332 19.15 21.47 -53.19
CA ASP A 332 19.15 22.17 -54.47
C ASP A 332 18.44 21.34 -55.57
N PRO A 333 17.43 21.91 -56.26
CA PRO A 333 16.79 21.26 -57.39
C PRO A 333 17.62 21.23 -58.69
N ASP A 334 18.70 21.98 -58.90
CA ASP A 334 19.34 22.24 -60.22
C ASP A 334 20.89 22.38 -60.16
N LEU A 335 21.58 21.30 -59.76
CA LEU A 335 22.98 21.16 -59.26
C LEU A 335 24.13 21.77 -60.07
N ASP A 336 23.87 22.33 -61.24
CA ASP A 336 24.88 23.03 -62.04
C ASP A 336 24.38 24.32 -62.73
N ASN A 337 23.18 24.78 -62.35
CA ASN A 337 22.49 25.97 -62.84
C ASN A 337 22.30 26.04 -64.38
N ASP A 338 22.25 24.91 -65.10
CA ASP A 338 21.94 24.92 -66.53
C ASP A 338 20.45 25.16 -66.86
N GLY A 339 19.57 25.03 -65.86
CA GLY A 339 18.13 25.24 -65.95
C GLY A 339 17.33 23.96 -66.15
N VAL A 340 17.86 22.80 -65.75
CA VAL A 340 17.26 21.46 -65.94
C VAL A 340 17.40 20.63 -64.66
N ASN A 341 16.40 20.80 -63.80
CA ASN A 341 16.26 20.09 -62.52
C ASN A 341 16.81 18.64 -62.51
N ASN A 342 17.52 18.29 -61.45
CA ASN A 342 18.33 17.08 -61.24
C ASN A 342 17.63 15.74 -61.61
N LEU A 343 16.30 15.66 -61.51
CA LEU A 343 15.52 14.47 -61.88
C LEU A 343 15.26 14.32 -63.40
N MET A 344 15.51 15.37 -64.18
CA MET A 344 15.35 15.40 -65.64
C MET A 344 16.67 15.51 -66.39
N ASP A 345 17.75 15.87 -65.70
CA ASP A 345 19.08 15.90 -66.29
C ASP A 345 19.76 14.50 -66.38
N ASN A 346 20.80 14.42 -67.18
CA ASN A 346 21.59 13.26 -67.55
C ASN A 346 23.09 13.43 -67.25
N CYS A 347 23.53 14.61 -66.80
CA CYS A 347 24.89 14.99 -66.45
C CYS A 347 24.98 15.84 -65.14
N PRO A 348 24.30 15.51 -64.01
CA PRO A 348 23.79 16.50 -63.02
C PRO A 348 24.81 17.14 -62.06
N LEU A 349 26.01 17.41 -62.54
CA LEU A 349 27.15 18.09 -61.89
C LEU A 349 28.04 18.75 -62.98
N THR A 350 27.55 18.94 -64.21
CA THR A 350 28.31 19.37 -65.39
C THR A 350 27.41 19.94 -66.50
N PRO A 351 27.30 21.28 -66.64
CA PRO A 351 26.27 21.92 -67.47
C PRO A 351 26.22 21.41 -68.92
N ASN A 352 25.02 21.10 -69.41
CA ASN A 352 24.86 20.43 -70.70
C ASN A 352 25.39 21.28 -71.86
N GLY A 353 26.33 20.68 -72.60
CA GLY A 353 26.78 21.23 -73.87
C GLY A 353 25.61 21.43 -74.86
N PRO A 354 25.59 22.51 -75.65
CA PRO A 354 24.40 22.96 -76.41
C PRO A 354 23.95 22.06 -77.58
N ASP A 355 24.54 20.87 -77.73
CA ASP A 355 24.09 19.80 -78.64
C ASP A 355 23.98 18.49 -77.84
N ARG A 356 22.75 17.95 -77.75
CA ARG A 356 22.32 16.94 -76.76
C ARG A 356 23.18 15.66 -76.71
N GLY A 357 23.80 15.42 -75.56
CA GLY A 357 24.07 14.10 -74.98
C GLY A 357 25.18 13.26 -75.61
N THR A 358 26.41 13.33 -75.05
CA THR A 358 27.29 12.18 -74.76
C THR A 358 28.59 12.63 -74.10
N CYS A 359 28.89 12.13 -72.89
CA CYS A 359 30.18 12.36 -72.23
C CYS A 359 31.29 11.44 -72.80
N VAL A 360 32.55 11.89 -72.74
CA VAL A 360 33.69 11.23 -73.40
C VAL A 360 34.75 10.80 -72.38
N ASP A 361 35.04 9.48 -72.33
CA ASP A 361 36.04 8.86 -71.45
C ASP A 361 37.50 9.19 -71.86
N GLY A 362 38.40 9.26 -70.86
CA GLY A 362 39.65 10.04 -70.87
C GLY A 362 40.95 9.38 -70.39
N ASN A 363 40.96 8.11 -69.97
CA ASN A 363 42.11 7.24 -69.58
C ASN A 363 42.61 7.20 -68.11
N ASN A 364 43.11 6.01 -67.76
CA ASN A 364 44.17 5.66 -66.80
C ASN A 364 43.88 5.54 -65.28
N ALA A 365 43.27 4.41 -64.93
CA ALA A 365 43.85 3.36 -64.07
C ALA A 365 44.28 3.65 -62.61
N GLY A 366 43.66 2.93 -61.65
CA GLY A 366 44.30 2.61 -60.35
C GLY A 366 43.36 2.32 -59.17
N SER A 367 42.76 1.12 -59.10
CA SER A 367 41.93 0.73 -57.94
C SER A 367 42.76 0.02 -56.84
N ILE A 368 43.16 0.78 -55.81
CA ILE A 368 43.90 0.37 -54.60
C ILE A 368 43.75 1.54 -53.59
N CYS A 369 43.58 1.39 -52.27
CA CYS A 369 43.19 0.24 -51.43
C CYS A 369 42.79 0.76 -50.01
N VAL A 370 42.27 -0.15 -49.17
CA VAL A 370 42.07 -0.10 -47.70
C VAL A 370 42.90 0.90 -46.84
N ASN A 371 42.33 1.36 -45.72
CA ASN A 371 42.73 1.05 -44.31
C ASN A 371 41.88 1.87 -43.29
N ALA A 372 41.34 1.28 -42.20
CA ALA A 372 41.89 1.11 -40.83
C ALA A 372 41.73 2.38 -39.93
N GLN A 373 41.78 2.37 -38.58
CA GLN A 373 42.29 1.37 -37.60
C GLN A 373 41.80 1.68 -36.15
N GLU A 374 41.53 0.65 -35.31
CA GLU A 374 41.44 0.68 -33.80
C GLU A 374 40.34 1.57 -33.14
N CYS A 375 39.73 1.30 -31.97
CA CYS A 375 39.63 0.16 -31.03
C CYS A 375 38.36 0.40 -30.11
N THR A 376 37.96 -0.27 -29.02
CA THR A 376 38.44 -1.38 -28.13
C THR A 376 37.22 -1.92 -27.32
N GLY A 377 37.14 -3.22 -26.94
CA GLY A 377 36.24 -3.68 -25.84
C GLY A 377 35.74 -5.13 -25.89
N GLY A 378 35.48 -5.78 -24.73
CA GLY A 378 34.58 -6.96 -24.60
C GLY A 378 35.12 -8.35 -24.20
N TYR A 379 35.21 -8.63 -22.89
CA TYR A 379 35.03 -9.90 -22.12
C TYR A 379 35.32 -11.36 -22.63
N CYS A 380 36.14 -12.06 -21.82
CA CYS A 380 36.06 -13.46 -21.28
C CYS A 380 35.73 -14.74 -22.11
N SER A 381 36.63 -15.75 -22.02
CA SER A 381 36.37 -17.14 -21.52
C SER A 381 37.65 -18.04 -21.52
N MET A 382 37.60 -19.23 -20.88
CA MET A 382 38.61 -20.30 -20.63
C MET A 382 39.07 -20.42 -19.15
N ASP A 383 39.34 -21.60 -18.56
CA ASP A 383 39.07 -23.01 -18.94
C ASP A 383 39.25 -23.91 -17.70
N GLN A 384 38.42 -24.95 -17.50
CA GLN A 384 38.73 -26.13 -16.66
C GLN A 384 37.92 -27.37 -17.10
N GLU A 385 38.57 -28.33 -17.77
CA GLU A 385 38.27 -29.76 -17.67
C GLU A 385 39.54 -30.49 -17.21
N ASP A 386 39.39 -31.54 -16.40
CA ASP A 386 39.98 -32.84 -16.72
C ASP A 386 39.06 -33.95 -16.18
N THR A 387 39.02 -35.12 -16.84
CA THR A 387 38.10 -36.22 -16.49
C THR A 387 38.75 -37.60 -16.52
N LYS A 388 38.56 -38.34 -15.42
CA LYS A 388 38.76 -39.80 -15.22
C LYS A 388 40.21 -40.30 -15.15
N GLY A 389 40.50 -41.10 -14.11
CA GLY A 389 41.57 -42.10 -14.17
C GLY A 389 42.05 -42.62 -12.81
N TYR A 390 41.77 -43.88 -12.49
CA TYR A 390 42.25 -44.53 -11.26
C TYR A 390 43.79 -44.56 -11.18
N GLY A 391 44.35 -43.98 -10.11
CA GLY A 391 45.78 -44.09 -9.77
C GLY A 391 46.02 -43.88 -8.28
N TYR A 392 46.59 -44.87 -7.60
CA TYR A 392 46.84 -44.80 -6.15
C TYR A 392 48.14 -44.03 -5.87
N GLY A 393 48.00 -42.74 -5.54
CA GLY A 393 48.91 -41.95 -4.70
C GLY A 393 50.28 -41.56 -5.25
N ASP A 394 50.62 -40.28 -5.07
CA ASP A 394 51.90 -39.96 -4.44
C ASP A 394 51.78 -38.70 -3.55
N ALA A 395 52.49 -38.72 -2.42
CA ALA A 395 52.79 -37.66 -1.44
C ALA A 395 51.84 -36.46 -1.17
N CYS A 396 51.46 -36.33 0.12
CA CYS A 396 51.33 -35.05 0.88
C CYS A 396 50.05 -34.20 0.83
N THR A 397 48.85 -34.79 0.82
CA THR A 397 47.65 -34.19 1.45
C THR A 397 46.91 -35.21 2.30
N TYR A 398 46.90 -35.00 3.63
CA TYR A 398 46.33 -35.94 4.62
C TYR A 398 44.82 -35.71 4.85
N TYR A 399 44.10 -35.36 3.78
CA TYR A 399 42.78 -34.73 3.84
C TYR A 399 41.73 -35.48 3.00
N HIS A 400 40.72 -36.05 3.64
CA HIS A 400 39.53 -36.56 2.96
C HIS A 400 38.46 -35.48 2.87
N CYS A 401 38.27 -34.89 1.68
CA CYS A 401 37.15 -34.00 1.43
C CYS A 401 35.84 -34.80 1.29
N VAL A 402 34.80 -34.39 2.03
CA VAL A 402 33.49 -35.06 2.10
C VAL A 402 32.39 -34.05 1.78
N ALA A 403 31.48 -34.44 0.88
CA ALA A 403 30.37 -33.61 0.39
C ALA A 403 28.99 -34.02 0.94
N ASP A 404 28.86 -35.24 1.47
CA ASP A 404 27.57 -35.81 1.87
C ASP A 404 27.69 -36.81 3.04
N SER A 405 26.57 -37.12 3.69
CA SER A 405 26.48 -38.05 4.83
C SER A 405 26.97 -39.48 4.52
N THR A 406 26.75 -39.98 3.30
CA THR A 406 27.18 -41.32 2.88
C THR A 406 28.69 -41.35 2.69
N GLY A 407 29.27 -40.31 2.09
CA GLY A 407 30.71 -40.08 2.06
C GLY A 407 31.31 -40.06 3.47
N LEU A 408 30.67 -39.37 4.42
CA LEU A 408 31.14 -39.27 5.80
C LEU A 408 31.17 -40.64 6.50
N GLN A 409 30.05 -41.37 6.49
CA GLN A 409 29.97 -42.71 7.09
C GLN A 409 30.95 -43.70 6.43
N ASN A 410 31.21 -43.58 5.13
CA ASN A 410 32.24 -44.37 4.43
C ASN A 410 33.66 -44.02 4.91
N VAL A 411 34.02 -42.75 5.10
CA VAL A 411 35.35 -42.37 5.63
C VAL A 411 35.54 -42.92 7.04
N PHE A 412 34.58 -42.68 7.95
CA PHE A 412 34.61 -43.25 9.32
C PHE A 412 34.74 -44.79 9.34
N SER A 413 34.14 -45.48 8.37
CA SER A 413 34.24 -46.94 8.24
C SER A 413 35.63 -47.42 7.77
N ASN A 414 36.35 -46.63 6.97
CA ASN A 414 37.67 -46.97 6.46
C ASN A 414 38.82 -46.63 7.43
N VAL A 415 38.70 -45.52 8.19
CA VAL A 415 39.70 -45.11 9.22
C VAL A 415 39.95 -46.23 10.25
N LYS A 416 38.98 -47.12 10.49
CA LYS A 416 39.13 -48.35 11.31
C LYS A 416 40.22 -49.32 10.84
N THR A 417 40.85 -49.11 9.67
CA THR A 417 41.76 -50.08 9.05
C THR A 417 43.20 -49.60 8.84
N THR A 418 43.49 -48.30 9.02
CA THR A 418 44.80 -47.68 8.70
C THR A 418 45.37 -46.88 9.88
N PRO A 419 46.57 -47.21 10.40
CA PRO A 419 47.23 -46.41 11.42
C PRO A 419 47.79 -45.09 10.83
N GLY A 420 47.25 -43.95 11.29
CA GLY A 420 47.61 -42.62 10.78
C GLY A 420 47.00 -41.48 11.60
N ASN A 421 47.32 -40.25 11.18
CA ASN A 421 46.74 -39.02 11.71
C ASN A 421 45.78 -38.42 10.68
N ASP A 422 44.62 -39.05 10.48
CA ASP A 422 43.68 -38.71 9.41
C ASP A 422 42.93 -37.40 9.71
N VAL A 423 42.72 -36.57 8.68
CA VAL A 423 41.92 -35.35 8.78
C VAL A 423 40.79 -35.38 7.76
N ILE A 424 39.56 -35.23 8.24
CA ILE A 424 38.35 -35.16 7.42
C ILE A 424 38.04 -33.67 7.19
N ARG A 425 37.96 -33.26 5.92
CA ARG A 425 37.52 -31.91 5.52
C ARG A 425 36.07 -31.99 5.05
N MET A 426 35.16 -31.32 5.74
CA MET A 426 33.74 -31.29 5.36
C MET A 426 33.46 -30.05 4.52
N GLN A 427 32.72 -30.21 3.43
CA GLN A 427 32.14 -29.08 2.69
C GLN A 427 30.99 -28.45 3.51
N GLN A 428 30.55 -27.25 3.12
CA GLN A 428 29.36 -26.66 3.72
C GLN A 428 28.12 -27.46 3.28
N GLY A 429 27.32 -27.90 4.24
CA GLY A 429 26.23 -28.85 4.05
C GLY A 429 25.88 -29.53 5.39
N SER A 430 24.92 -30.44 5.39
CA SER A 430 24.46 -31.15 6.59
C SER A 430 24.78 -32.64 6.56
N TYR A 431 24.96 -33.22 7.75
CA TYR A 431 25.58 -34.53 7.91
C TYR A 431 24.96 -35.33 9.07
N THR A 432 24.55 -36.57 8.78
CA THR A 432 23.87 -37.45 9.74
C THR A 432 24.67 -38.75 9.95
N LEU A 433 24.97 -39.08 11.21
CA LEU A 433 25.64 -40.33 11.60
C LEU A 433 24.62 -41.28 12.26
N THR A 434 24.21 -42.32 11.54
CA THR A 434 23.07 -43.18 11.88
C THR A 434 23.50 -44.59 12.31
N SER A 435 23.60 -44.83 13.62
CA SER A 435 23.82 -46.14 14.25
C SER A 435 25.15 -46.88 13.93
N GLY A 436 25.41 -47.98 14.63
CA GLY A 436 26.45 -48.97 14.29
C GLY A 436 27.91 -48.56 14.52
N LEU A 437 28.20 -47.27 14.75
CA LEU A 437 29.54 -46.77 15.07
C LEU A 437 29.95 -47.11 16.51
N ILE A 438 30.51 -48.31 16.67
CA ILE A 438 31.22 -48.73 17.88
C ILE A 438 32.68 -48.27 17.81
N PHE A 439 33.13 -47.57 18.85
CA PHE A 439 34.53 -47.26 19.15
C PHE A 439 35.03 -48.17 20.28
N THR A 440 36.03 -49.01 20.00
CA THR A 440 36.67 -49.93 20.97
C THR A 440 38.11 -50.18 20.56
N ASP A 441 39.09 -49.84 21.42
CA ASP A 441 40.47 -50.32 21.29
C ASP A 441 40.54 -51.85 21.51
N TYR A 442 41.47 -52.48 20.80
CA TYR A 442 41.90 -53.87 21.05
C TYR A 442 43.35 -54.17 20.62
N ASP A 443 44.23 -53.18 20.42
CA ASP A 443 45.68 -53.40 20.27
C ASP A 443 46.50 -52.18 20.74
N SER A 444 46.94 -52.23 22.01
CA SER A 444 47.54 -51.12 22.78
C SER A 444 48.97 -50.74 22.37
N ALA A 445 49.25 -50.68 21.07
CA ALA A 445 50.59 -50.55 20.49
C ALA A 445 50.69 -49.62 19.25
N LYS A 446 49.58 -49.03 18.79
CA LYS A 446 49.57 -48.09 17.64
C LYS A 446 48.72 -46.86 17.96
N ALA A 447 49.20 -45.69 17.55
CA ALA A 447 48.45 -44.45 17.62
C ALA A 447 47.57 -44.29 16.38
N TYR A 448 46.38 -43.74 16.59
CA TYR A 448 45.47 -43.22 15.57
C TYR A 448 45.03 -41.84 16.08
N SER A 449 44.86 -40.86 15.20
CA SER A 449 44.18 -39.61 15.55
C SER A 449 43.30 -39.16 14.40
N MET A 450 42.10 -38.66 14.70
CA MET A 450 41.17 -38.17 13.69
C MET A 450 40.73 -36.75 14.06
N ALA A 451 40.87 -35.82 13.12
CA ALA A 451 40.38 -34.45 13.26
C ALA A 451 39.37 -34.12 12.15
N ILE A 452 38.39 -33.28 12.47
CA ILE A 452 37.31 -32.90 11.56
C ILE A 452 37.33 -31.37 11.42
N LEU A 453 37.42 -30.88 10.18
CA LEU A 453 37.51 -29.45 9.85
C LEU A 453 36.49 -29.11 8.76
N GLY A 454 35.60 -28.14 8.99
CA GLY A 454 34.49 -27.85 8.08
C GLY A 454 34.50 -26.47 7.44
N GLY A 455 34.18 -26.39 6.15
CA GLY A 455 33.78 -25.18 5.44
C GLY A 455 34.78 -24.66 4.40
N PHE A 456 34.43 -24.79 3.12
CA PHE A 456 35.02 -24.07 1.99
C PHE A 456 33.97 -23.90 0.89
N THR A 457 33.84 -22.68 0.36
CA THR A 457 33.23 -22.41 -0.96
C THR A 457 34.30 -22.64 -2.04
N ALA A 458 33.91 -23.07 -3.23
CA ALA A 458 34.83 -23.23 -4.35
C ALA A 458 35.33 -21.85 -4.84
N GLY A 459 36.58 -21.48 -4.52
CA GLY A 459 37.22 -20.25 -5.00
C GLY A 459 38.25 -19.60 -4.06
N CYS A 460 38.26 -19.94 -2.77
CA CYS A 460 39.17 -19.29 -1.80
C CYS A 460 40.50 -20.04 -1.64
N GLU A 461 41.63 -19.35 -1.85
CA GLU A 461 42.97 -19.89 -1.57
C GLU A 461 43.24 -20.05 -0.07
N SER A 462 44.07 -21.03 0.28
CA SER A 462 44.27 -21.49 1.66
C SER A 462 45.15 -20.59 2.53
N ARG A 463 44.80 -20.49 3.82
CA ARG A 463 45.76 -20.34 4.91
C ARG A 463 45.52 -21.40 5.97
N ASP A 464 46.57 -22.11 6.34
CA ASP A 464 46.53 -23.10 7.41
C ASP A 464 46.48 -22.43 8.80
N ILE A 465 45.81 -23.09 9.74
CA ILE A 465 45.82 -22.75 11.17
C ILE A 465 46.71 -23.77 11.88
N ASP A 466 47.56 -23.28 12.79
CA ASP A 466 48.60 -24.07 13.45
C ASP A 466 47.98 -25.15 14.37
N PRO A 467 48.30 -26.45 14.18
CA PRO A 467 47.83 -27.52 15.06
C PRO A 467 48.42 -27.50 16.48
N ALA A 468 49.31 -26.56 16.82
CA ALA A 468 50.00 -26.45 18.11
C ALA A 468 49.11 -26.50 19.38
N ASN A 469 47.80 -26.20 19.28
CA ASN A 469 46.86 -26.32 20.40
C ASN A 469 46.25 -27.73 20.59
N THR A 470 46.65 -28.73 19.78
CA THR A 470 46.20 -30.13 19.89
C THR A 470 47.38 -31.07 20.11
N ILE A 471 47.78 -31.25 21.38
CA ILE A 471 48.88 -32.13 21.79
C ILE A 471 48.31 -33.42 22.41
N ILE A 472 48.57 -34.57 21.78
CA ILE A 472 48.37 -35.89 22.42
C ILE A 472 49.60 -36.19 23.28
N GLU A 473 49.61 -35.73 24.54
CA GLU A 473 50.77 -35.93 25.40
C GLU A 473 50.76 -37.30 26.10
N ARG A 474 51.31 -38.29 25.38
CA ARG A 474 51.67 -39.69 25.78
C ARG A 474 50.59 -40.75 25.47
N PRO A 475 50.95 -42.05 25.43
CA PRO A 475 50.03 -43.12 25.05
C PRO A 475 48.89 -43.30 26.07
N GLY A 476 47.67 -43.48 25.58
CA GLY A 476 46.47 -43.67 26.40
C GLY A 476 45.68 -42.38 26.63
N GLN A 477 45.30 -41.69 25.55
CA GLN A 477 44.27 -40.64 25.55
C GLN A 477 43.45 -40.74 24.25
N GLU A 478 42.19 -41.16 24.36
CA GLU A 478 41.20 -41.13 23.27
C GLU A 478 40.29 -39.91 23.43
N VAL A 479 40.37 -38.94 22.50
CA VAL A 479 39.57 -37.72 22.53
C VAL A 479 38.94 -37.48 21.17
N LEU A 480 37.61 -37.45 21.11
CA LEU A 480 36.89 -36.79 20.02
C LEU A 480 36.74 -35.31 20.39
N ARG A 481 37.32 -34.43 19.58
CA ARG A 481 37.13 -32.98 19.62
C ARG A 481 36.64 -32.51 18.26
N VAL A 482 35.48 -31.87 18.24
CA VAL A 482 35.09 -30.96 17.17
C VAL A 482 35.37 -29.56 17.71
N ASN A 483 36.27 -28.84 17.04
CA ASN A 483 36.69 -27.49 17.39
C ASN A 483 36.62 -26.62 16.12
N LYS A 484 35.67 -25.67 16.07
CA LYS A 484 35.65 -24.60 15.07
C LYS A 484 35.38 -23.26 15.77
N SER A 485 35.95 -22.16 15.26
CA SER A 485 35.81 -20.83 15.86
C SER A 485 36.07 -19.72 14.83
N TYR A 486 35.02 -19.22 14.16
CA TYR A 486 35.00 -17.94 13.43
C TYR A 486 33.56 -17.41 13.32
N ASN A 487 33.40 -16.09 13.41
CA ASN A 487 32.12 -15.41 13.19
C ASN A 487 31.77 -15.36 11.69
N LEU A 488 30.74 -16.08 11.28
CA LEU A 488 30.00 -15.89 10.03
C LEU A 488 28.55 -16.34 10.24
N ASP A 489 27.59 -15.50 9.85
CA ASP A 489 26.19 -15.56 10.28
C ASP A 489 25.33 -16.56 9.47
N LEU A 490 25.69 -17.85 9.51
CA LEU A 490 24.93 -18.92 8.86
C LEU A 490 24.67 -20.11 9.82
N PRO A 491 23.44 -20.66 9.86
CA PRO A 491 23.11 -21.79 10.71
C PRO A 491 23.75 -23.10 10.22
N HIS A 492 24.13 -23.95 11.16
CA HIS A 492 24.68 -25.28 10.93
C HIS A 492 23.97 -26.28 11.87
N TRP A 493 23.86 -27.55 11.49
CA TRP A 493 23.34 -28.59 12.38
C TRP A 493 24.17 -29.87 12.40
N PHE A 494 24.16 -30.56 13.53
CA PHE A 494 24.94 -31.77 13.80
C PHE A 494 24.11 -32.80 14.59
N VAL A 495 24.00 -34.03 14.08
CA VAL A 495 23.17 -35.10 14.66
C VAL A 495 23.98 -36.36 14.96
N MET A 496 23.95 -36.82 16.21
CA MET A 496 24.38 -38.15 16.63
C MET A 496 23.17 -39.01 17.02
N ASP A 497 22.98 -40.15 16.35
CA ASP A 497 21.85 -41.06 16.61
C ASP A 497 22.32 -42.52 16.72
N GLY A 498 21.97 -43.19 17.84
CA GLY A 498 22.19 -44.62 18.05
C GLY A 498 23.67 -45.02 18.24
N ILE A 499 24.49 -44.17 18.84
CA ILE A 499 25.95 -44.36 18.96
C ILE A 499 26.33 -44.93 20.35
N THR A 500 27.28 -45.87 20.41
CA THR A 500 27.80 -46.42 21.69
C THR A 500 29.28 -46.07 21.86
N ILE A 501 29.61 -45.38 22.95
CA ILE A 501 30.94 -44.79 23.20
C ILE A 501 31.52 -45.31 24.51
N ARG A 502 32.77 -45.80 24.42
CA ARG A 502 33.53 -46.44 25.52
C ARG A 502 34.99 -45.96 25.53
N SER A 503 35.20 -44.66 25.74
CA SER A 503 36.53 -44.06 25.89
C SER A 503 37.30 -44.70 27.03
N SER A 504 38.56 -45.08 26.79
CA SER A 504 39.44 -45.71 27.77
C SER A 504 40.18 -44.75 28.70
N SER A 505 40.11 -43.43 28.47
CA SER A 505 41.12 -42.51 29.04
C SER A 505 40.81 -41.01 29.14
N GLN A 506 39.87 -40.46 28.36
CA GLN A 506 39.57 -39.01 28.37
C GLN A 506 38.09 -38.67 28.11
N PRO A 507 37.65 -37.44 28.48
CA PRO A 507 36.34 -36.89 28.13
C PRO A 507 36.09 -36.77 26.62
N MET A 508 34.83 -36.95 26.21
CA MET A 508 34.30 -36.38 24.96
C MET A 508 34.10 -34.88 25.15
N SER A 509 34.41 -34.05 24.15
CA SER A 509 34.00 -32.64 24.18
C SER A 509 33.50 -32.16 22.83
N ILE A 510 32.31 -31.56 22.84
CA ILE A 510 31.71 -30.83 21.72
C ILE A 510 31.72 -29.34 22.11
N SER A 511 32.20 -28.46 21.25
CA SER A 511 32.21 -27.03 21.50
C SER A 511 31.96 -26.26 20.21
N GLU A 512 30.82 -25.57 20.12
CA GLU A 512 30.42 -24.82 18.94
C GLU A 512 29.88 -23.44 19.30
N GLN A 513 29.96 -22.49 18.36
CA GLN A 513 29.55 -21.10 18.60
C GLN A 513 28.24 -20.69 17.92
N HIS A 514 27.84 -21.35 16.83
CA HIS A 514 26.57 -21.10 16.13
C HIS A 514 26.11 -22.40 15.45
N ALA A 515 25.42 -23.29 16.18
CA ALA A 515 24.97 -24.58 15.64
C ALA A 515 23.81 -25.21 16.43
N ASP A 516 22.94 -25.93 15.74
CA ASP A 516 21.98 -26.85 16.35
C ASP A 516 22.63 -28.23 16.55
N ILE A 517 22.49 -28.79 17.76
CA ILE A 517 23.09 -30.07 18.15
C ILE A 517 21.99 -31.02 18.62
N THR A 518 21.85 -32.18 17.97
CA THR A 518 21.01 -33.29 18.43
C THR A 518 21.88 -34.48 18.84
N ILE A 519 21.65 -35.02 20.03
CA ILE A 519 22.25 -36.27 20.50
C ILE A 519 21.15 -37.17 21.02
N LYS A 520 20.92 -38.32 20.36
CA LYS A 520 19.87 -39.25 20.77
C LYS A 520 20.17 -40.73 20.63
N ASN A 521 19.36 -41.54 21.30
CA ASN A 521 19.44 -43.01 21.35
C ASN A 521 20.82 -43.56 21.73
N SER A 522 21.68 -42.75 22.38
CA SER A 522 23.12 -43.02 22.47
C SER A 522 23.56 -43.44 23.88
N VAL A 523 24.58 -44.29 23.96
CA VAL A 523 25.05 -44.90 25.21
C VAL A 523 26.52 -44.53 25.46
N ILE A 524 26.76 -43.70 26.47
CA ILE A 524 28.09 -43.27 26.91
C ILE A 524 28.39 -44.02 28.23
N THR A 525 29.38 -44.91 28.21
CA THR A 525 29.59 -45.85 29.33
C THR A 525 31.06 -46.13 29.65
N ASP A 526 31.33 -46.34 30.93
CA ASP A 526 32.60 -46.85 31.48
C ASP A 526 33.83 -45.95 31.24
N THR A 527 33.64 -44.64 31.00
CA THR A 527 34.70 -43.71 30.57
C THR A 527 35.45 -43.02 31.73
N PRO A 528 36.80 -42.87 31.63
CA PRO A 528 37.58 -41.94 32.44
C PRO A 528 37.47 -40.47 31.95
N GLY A 529 36.50 -39.72 32.46
CA GLY A 529 36.25 -38.31 32.12
C GLY A 529 34.79 -38.00 31.78
N TYR A 530 34.42 -36.71 31.77
CA TYR A 530 33.06 -36.22 31.50
C TYR A 530 32.81 -35.97 30.01
N PRO A 531 31.72 -36.47 29.40
CA PRO A 531 31.18 -35.81 28.20
C PRO A 531 30.78 -34.36 28.53
N SER A 532 31.40 -33.39 27.85
CA SER A 532 31.01 -31.98 27.87
C SER A 532 30.50 -31.50 26.51
N ILE A 533 29.48 -30.66 26.56
CA ILE A 533 28.90 -29.91 25.45
C ILE A 533 28.93 -28.44 25.89
N SER A 534 29.56 -27.57 25.11
CA SER A 534 29.56 -26.13 25.38
C SER A 534 29.10 -25.39 24.12
N LEU A 535 27.92 -24.78 24.19
CA LEU A 535 27.24 -24.14 23.06
C LEU A 535 27.07 -22.64 23.34
N ILE A 536 27.55 -21.79 22.43
CA ILE A 536 27.61 -20.33 22.65
C ILE A 536 26.52 -19.55 21.89
N VAL A 537 25.85 -20.17 20.90
CA VAL A 537 24.53 -19.82 20.31
C VAL A 537 23.96 -21.08 19.62
N GLY A 538 22.65 -21.34 19.73
CA GLY A 538 21.93 -22.37 18.96
C GLY A 538 20.94 -23.22 19.78
N ASN A 539 20.37 -24.27 19.19
CA ASN A 539 19.53 -25.24 19.89
C ASN A 539 20.31 -26.51 20.28
N LEU A 540 19.96 -27.12 21.42
CA LEU A 540 20.55 -28.36 21.91
C LEU A 540 19.47 -29.36 22.32
N ASP A 541 19.27 -30.41 21.51
CA ASP A 541 18.42 -31.57 21.79
C ASP A 541 19.29 -32.71 22.34
N VAL A 542 19.00 -33.17 23.56
CA VAL A 542 19.62 -34.34 24.19
C VAL A 542 18.52 -35.27 24.69
N SER A 543 18.11 -36.20 23.83
CA SER A 543 16.97 -37.11 24.01
C SER A 543 17.38 -38.59 24.12
N ASP A 544 16.66 -39.44 24.85
CA ASP A 544 16.83 -40.92 24.84
C ASP A 544 18.25 -41.49 25.21
N ASN A 545 19.14 -40.73 25.86
CA ASN A 545 20.52 -41.17 26.08
C ASN A 545 20.77 -41.86 27.43
N THR A 546 21.75 -42.76 27.47
CA THR A 546 22.23 -43.40 28.71
C THR A 546 23.69 -43.04 29.00
N PHE A 547 23.89 -42.24 30.05
CA PHE A 547 25.19 -41.88 30.61
C PHE A 547 25.43 -42.68 31.91
N LYS A 548 26.28 -43.71 31.87
CA LYS A 548 26.45 -44.62 33.03
C LYS A 548 27.88 -45.05 33.34
N ASN A 549 28.14 -45.33 34.61
CA ASN A 549 29.44 -45.74 35.14
C ASN A 549 30.61 -44.77 34.89
N ILE A 550 30.37 -43.55 34.39
CA ILE A 550 31.41 -42.58 34.01
C ILE A 550 32.21 -42.19 35.27
N GLN A 551 33.51 -42.46 35.30
CA GLN A 551 34.40 -42.14 36.43
C GLN A 551 35.31 -40.99 36.06
N SER A 552 35.56 -40.01 36.93
CA SER A 552 36.34 -38.83 36.55
C SER A 552 36.98 -38.12 37.73
N THR A 553 38.06 -37.39 37.45
CA THR A 553 38.63 -36.42 38.39
C THR A 553 37.93 -35.06 38.34
N GLY A 554 37.29 -34.69 37.22
CA GLY A 554 36.63 -33.39 36.99
C GLY A 554 35.11 -33.43 37.23
N ARG A 555 34.31 -33.04 36.24
CA ARG A 555 32.87 -33.37 36.16
C ARG A 555 32.70 -34.87 35.82
N ALA A 556 31.52 -35.47 35.91
CA ALA A 556 31.20 -36.84 35.44
C ALA A 556 29.72 -36.91 35.01
N GLY A 557 29.32 -37.89 34.20
CA GLY A 557 28.05 -37.73 33.48
C GLY A 557 28.13 -36.54 32.51
N LEU A 558 26.99 -35.94 32.15
CA LEU A 558 26.93 -34.86 31.16
C LEU A 558 27.19 -33.48 31.78
N SER A 559 27.84 -32.63 31.01
CA SER A 559 28.05 -31.21 31.29
C SER A 559 27.60 -30.38 30.10
N ILE A 560 26.69 -29.43 30.33
CA ILE A 560 26.22 -28.45 29.37
C ILE A 560 26.59 -27.06 29.88
N ASP A 561 27.31 -26.29 29.07
CA ASP A 561 27.52 -24.85 29.27
C ASP A 561 26.87 -24.13 28.07
N CYS A 562 25.77 -23.40 28.30
CA CYS A 562 24.88 -22.81 27.30
C CYS A 562 24.86 -21.27 27.46
N TYR A 563 25.09 -20.56 26.37
CA TYR A 563 25.03 -19.11 26.27
C TYR A 563 24.16 -18.77 25.06
N TYR A 564 23.21 -17.83 25.20
CA TYR A 564 22.29 -17.43 24.12
C TYR A 564 21.68 -18.62 23.34
N CYS A 565 21.30 -19.67 24.07
CA CYS A 565 20.92 -20.97 23.51
C CYS A 565 19.59 -21.49 24.09
N ARG A 566 18.91 -22.40 23.39
CA ARG A 566 17.84 -23.23 23.96
C ARG A 566 18.36 -24.66 24.11
N ALA A 567 18.11 -25.30 25.25
CA ALA A 567 18.47 -26.70 25.45
C ALA A 567 17.30 -27.53 26.01
N ASP A 568 16.89 -28.55 25.26
CA ASP A 568 15.88 -29.52 25.64
C ASP A 568 16.59 -30.85 25.99
N ILE A 569 16.55 -31.22 27.27
CA ILE A 569 17.27 -32.37 27.83
C ILE A 569 16.19 -33.35 28.30
N THR A 570 15.83 -34.31 27.46
CA THR A 570 14.65 -35.15 27.63
C THR A 570 15.01 -36.63 27.81
N GLU A 571 14.32 -37.32 28.71
CA GLU A 571 14.26 -38.80 28.72
C GLU A 571 15.64 -39.50 28.82
N ASN A 572 16.62 -38.87 29.47
CA ASN A 572 17.96 -39.43 29.65
C ASN A 572 18.14 -40.15 31.01
N ILE A 573 19.01 -41.16 31.03
CA ILE A 573 19.47 -41.87 32.23
C ILE A 573 20.90 -41.44 32.59
N PHE A 574 21.09 -40.88 33.79
CA PHE A 574 22.37 -40.54 34.38
C PHE A 574 22.65 -41.42 35.62
N LYS A 575 23.26 -42.61 35.43
CA LYS A 575 23.33 -43.67 36.47
C LYS A 575 24.75 -44.05 36.90
N ASN A 576 25.02 -44.01 38.22
CA ASN A 576 26.28 -44.47 38.85
C ASN A 576 27.55 -43.75 38.33
N ASN A 577 27.43 -42.50 37.90
CA ASN A 577 28.58 -41.68 37.50
C ASN A 577 29.29 -41.08 38.73
N SER A 578 30.60 -40.87 38.66
CA SER A 578 31.44 -40.65 39.84
C SER A 578 32.54 -39.60 39.57
N SER A 579 32.58 -38.54 40.37
CA SER A 579 33.60 -37.49 40.38
C SER A 579 34.43 -37.53 41.66
N SER A 580 35.73 -37.21 41.54
CA SER A 580 36.61 -37.02 42.69
C SER A 580 36.86 -35.56 43.10
N LEU A 581 36.31 -34.55 42.41
CA LEU A 581 36.53 -33.11 42.74
C LEU A 581 35.30 -32.18 42.61
N SER A 582 34.28 -32.51 41.81
CA SER A 582 33.36 -31.47 41.29
C SER A 582 31.89 -31.91 41.14
N TYR A 583 31.42 -32.25 39.94
CA TYR A 583 30.01 -32.58 39.64
C TYR A 583 29.87 -34.01 39.12
N SER A 584 28.74 -34.69 39.33
CA SER A 584 28.48 -35.96 38.62
C SER A 584 27.00 -36.22 38.34
N GLY A 585 26.64 -36.58 37.11
CA GLY A 585 25.25 -36.78 36.69
C GLY A 585 24.90 -35.82 35.57
N LEU A 586 24.37 -34.65 35.91
CA LEU A 586 24.02 -33.59 34.98
C LEU A 586 24.47 -32.22 35.52
N TYR A 587 25.33 -31.52 34.79
CA TYR A 587 25.70 -30.13 35.04
C TYR A 587 25.14 -29.26 33.91
N VAL A 588 24.48 -28.15 34.28
CA VAL A 588 23.90 -27.17 33.35
C VAL A 588 24.29 -25.75 33.79
N PHE A 589 24.87 -24.97 32.90
CA PHE A 589 25.12 -23.54 33.09
C PHE A 589 24.47 -22.75 31.94
N SER A 590 23.85 -21.60 32.25
CA SER A 590 22.95 -20.86 31.35
C SER A 590 23.11 -19.34 31.49
N ILE A 591 23.49 -18.64 30.42
CA ILE A 591 23.42 -17.17 30.33
C ILE A 591 22.46 -16.79 29.20
N ASP A 592 21.45 -15.97 29.50
CA ASP A 592 20.44 -15.48 28.55
C ASP A 592 19.89 -16.60 27.64
N SER A 593 19.49 -17.70 28.27
CA SER A 593 19.17 -18.99 27.64
C SER A 593 17.96 -19.64 28.31
N GLU A 594 17.18 -20.44 27.57
CA GLU A 594 16.12 -21.29 28.14
C GLU A 594 16.51 -22.77 28.13
N ILE A 595 16.37 -23.46 29.26
CA ILE A 595 16.73 -24.87 29.38
C ILE A 595 15.61 -25.68 30.04
N TYR A 596 15.18 -26.74 29.37
CA TYR A 596 14.12 -27.65 29.78
C TYR A 596 14.74 -29.02 30.11
N VAL A 597 14.65 -29.44 31.37
CA VAL A 597 15.11 -30.74 31.85
C VAL A 597 13.87 -31.58 32.14
N VAL A 598 13.53 -32.54 31.27
CA VAL A 598 12.22 -33.22 31.27
C VAL A 598 12.36 -34.75 31.31
N ASN A 599 11.59 -35.43 32.16
CA ASN A 599 11.50 -36.91 32.21
C ASN A 599 12.84 -37.66 32.49
N ASN A 600 13.89 -37.01 33.01
CA ASN A 600 15.20 -37.65 33.21
C ASN A 600 15.31 -38.45 34.52
N ILE A 601 16.17 -39.47 34.53
CA ILE A 601 16.49 -40.29 35.72
C ILE A 601 17.94 -40.05 36.14
N ILE A 602 18.15 -39.36 37.27
CA ILE A 602 19.49 -39.04 37.83
C ILE A 602 19.72 -39.88 39.10
N SER A 603 20.47 -40.97 38.98
CA SER A 603 20.57 -42.01 40.02
C SER A 603 21.99 -42.48 40.38
N ASP A 604 22.18 -42.86 41.65
CA ASP A 604 23.39 -43.50 42.19
C ASP A 604 24.71 -42.72 42.03
N ASN A 605 24.68 -41.44 41.62
CA ASN A 605 25.88 -40.66 41.30
C ASN A 605 26.67 -40.27 42.57
N LYS A 606 27.99 -40.06 42.43
CA LYS A 606 28.96 -39.94 43.55
C LYS A 606 29.95 -38.79 43.32
N SER A 607 30.13 -37.91 44.29
CA SER A 607 30.88 -36.65 44.13
C SER A 607 31.24 -36.06 45.50
N PRO A 608 32.31 -35.26 45.64
CA PRO A 608 32.53 -34.48 46.86
C PRO A 608 31.63 -33.23 46.98
N SER A 609 31.04 -32.72 45.89
CA SER A 609 30.39 -31.39 45.88
C SER A 609 28.92 -31.40 45.45
N THR A 610 28.57 -31.82 44.21
CA THR A 610 27.18 -31.72 43.69
C THR A 610 26.84 -32.83 42.67
N TYR A 611 25.54 -33.16 42.49
CA TYR A 611 25.06 -34.02 41.38
C TYR A 611 24.43 -33.23 40.24
N ALA A 612 23.24 -32.67 40.49
CA ALA A 612 22.56 -31.78 39.57
C ALA A 612 22.98 -30.34 39.88
N TYR A 613 23.48 -29.62 38.89
CA TYR A 613 23.76 -28.18 39.00
C TYR A 613 23.00 -27.46 37.90
N ALA A 614 22.28 -26.41 38.27
CA ALA A 614 21.72 -25.41 37.34
C ALA A 614 22.20 -24.03 37.82
N GLY A 615 22.76 -23.23 36.92
CA GLY A 615 23.31 -21.95 37.31
C GLY A 615 23.51 -20.92 36.21
N GLY A 616 23.29 -19.65 36.54
CA GLY A 616 23.59 -18.50 35.69
C GLY A 616 22.44 -17.49 35.60
N ASP A 617 22.40 -16.73 34.51
CA ASP A 617 21.51 -15.56 34.31
C ASP A 617 20.28 -15.88 33.42
N GLY A 618 20.20 -17.11 32.87
CA GLY A 618 19.07 -17.62 32.08
C GLY A 618 17.99 -18.37 32.89
N LYS A 619 17.02 -18.97 32.19
CA LYS A 619 15.89 -19.70 32.75
C LYS A 619 16.04 -21.21 32.65
N VAL A 620 15.89 -21.94 33.76
CA VAL A 620 16.01 -23.42 33.81
C VAL A 620 14.79 -24.06 34.48
N ARG A 621 14.10 -24.94 33.75
CA ARG A 621 12.91 -25.66 34.24
C ARG A 621 13.20 -27.16 34.39
N PHE A 622 12.93 -27.72 35.57
CA PHE A 622 12.92 -29.17 35.79
C PHE A 622 11.47 -29.66 35.85
N ILE A 623 11.08 -30.54 34.93
CA ILE A 623 9.72 -31.09 34.82
C ILE A 623 9.79 -32.63 34.88
N ASN A 624 9.00 -33.28 35.74
CA ASN A 624 8.83 -34.73 35.75
C ASN A 624 10.14 -35.57 35.90
N ASN A 625 11.19 -35.05 36.55
CA ASN A 625 12.45 -35.79 36.72
C ASN A 625 12.45 -36.64 37.99
N THR A 626 13.19 -37.75 37.97
CA THR A 626 13.45 -38.60 39.14
C THR A 626 14.93 -38.55 39.54
N ILE A 627 15.20 -37.94 40.70
CA ILE A 627 16.54 -37.68 41.23
C ILE A 627 16.68 -38.40 42.57
N THR A 628 17.42 -39.51 42.63
CA THR A 628 17.40 -40.43 43.79
C THR A 628 18.70 -41.20 44.03
N GLY A 629 19.01 -41.50 45.30
CA GLY A 629 20.15 -42.34 45.70
C GLY A 629 21.54 -41.73 45.56
N ASN A 630 21.64 -40.46 45.16
CA ASN A 630 22.93 -39.80 44.90
C ASN A 630 23.67 -39.43 46.22
N ASN A 631 24.99 -39.65 46.30
CA ASN A 631 25.71 -39.82 47.58
C ASN A 631 27.00 -38.99 47.72
N VAL A 632 26.89 -37.85 48.44
CA VAL A 632 27.98 -36.90 48.66
C VAL A 632 29.09 -37.42 49.58
N GLY A 633 30.34 -37.35 49.11
CA GLY A 633 31.54 -37.71 49.88
C GLY A 633 32.02 -36.62 50.86
N GLY A 634 31.55 -35.39 50.68
CA GLY A 634 31.89 -34.20 51.47
C GLY A 634 30.65 -33.39 51.90
N PRO A 635 30.82 -32.13 52.32
CA PRO A 635 29.74 -31.23 52.77
C PRO A 635 29.05 -30.54 51.58
N GLY A 636 28.68 -31.33 50.57
CA GLY A 636 28.04 -30.88 49.35
C GLY A 636 26.56 -31.29 49.27
N ASN A 637 25.93 -31.05 48.13
CA ASN A 637 24.47 -30.99 47.99
C ASN A 637 23.98 -31.91 46.87
N SER A 638 22.72 -32.31 46.89
CA SER A 638 22.21 -33.22 45.85
C SER A 638 21.86 -32.48 44.56
N ILE A 639 21.04 -31.43 44.68
CA ILE A 639 20.84 -30.39 43.67
C ILE A 639 21.47 -29.08 44.20
N PHE A 640 22.19 -28.36 43.34
CA PHE A 640 22.66 -27.00 43.60
C PHE A 640 22.06 -26.05 42.57
N LEU A 641 21.33 -25.04 43.04
CA LEU A 641 20.66 -24.03 42.24
C LEU A 641 21.28 -22.67 42.54
N THR A 642 21.55 -21.87 41.50
CA THR A 642 22.14 -20.55 41.66
C THR A 642 21.70 -19.62 40.53
N THR A 643 21.19 -18.44 40.86
CA THR A 643 20.80 -17.43 39.86
C THR A 643 21.77 -16.27 39.95
N GLY A 644 22.37 -15.87 38.83
CA GLY A 644 23.12 -14.63 38.76
C GLY A 644 22.20 -13.42 38.60
N PRO A 645 22.57 -12.25 39.15
CA PRO A 645 21.80 -11.03 39.00
C PRO A 645 22.08 -10.40 37.62
N PRO A 646 21.05 -9.98 36.87
CA PRO A 646 19.73 -9.59 37.37
C PRO A 646 18.57 -10.57 37.07
N SER A 647 18.76 -11.58 36.22
CA SER A 647 17.67 -12.21 35.44
C SER A 647 17.46 -13.71 35.63
N GLY A 648 18.36 -14.43 36.30
CA GLY A 648 18.27 -15.89 36.38
C GLY A 648 16.99 -16.39 37.06
N GLU A 649 16.32 -17.38 36.47
CA GLU A 649 15.07 -17.96 36.98
C GLU A 649 15.13 -19.50 36.96
N ILE A 650 14.64 -20.14 38.03
CA ILE A 650 14.62 -21.61 38.14
C ILE A 650 13.24 -22.07 38.64
N GLU A 651 12.70 -23.09 37.98
CA GLU A 651 11.37 -23.66 38.27
C GLU A 651 11.44 -25.20 38.39
N LEU A 652 10.72 -25.77 39.36
CA LEU A 652 10.60 -27.21 39.60
C LEU A 652 9.12 -27.63 39.55
N TYR A 653 8.73 -28.44 38.57
CA TYR A 653 7.37 -28.98 38.41
C TYR A 653 7.37 -30.51 38.50
N ASN A 654 6.50 -31.07 39.35
CA ASN A 654 6.16 -32.50 39.36
C ASN A 654 7.40 -33.46 39.47
N ASN A 655 8.51 -33.05 40.09
CA ASN A 655 9.72 -33.88 40.21
C ASN A 655 9.71 -34.76 41.47
N ILE A 656 10.33 -35.94 41.43
CA ILE A 656 10.71 -36.71 42.62
C ILE A 656 12.19 -36.47 42.94
N ILE A 657 12.47 -35.90 44.10
CA ILE A 657 13.82 -35.59 44.60
C ILE A 657 13.95 -36.22 45.99
N TRP A 658 14.22 -37.52 46.05
CA TRP A 658 14.11 -38.30 47.29
C TRP A 658 15.32 -39.19 47.59
N ASN A 659 15.58 -39.45 48.87
CA ASN A 659 16.65 -40.35 49.35
C ASN A 659 18.04 -39.98 48.77
N ASN A 660 18.31 -38.68 48.61
CA ASN A 660 19.66 -38.20 48.30
C ASN A 660 20.34 -37.68 49.58
N LYS A 661 21.66 -37.54 49.54
CA LYS A 661 22.44 -37.26 50.75
C LYS A 661 22.54 -35.77 51.05
N SER A 662 22.08 -35.43 52.25
CA SER A 662 21.80 -34.07 52.74
C SER A 662 22.86 -32.98 52.44
N PRO A 663 22.43 -31.76 52.02
CA PRO A 663 21.05 -31.39 51.68
C PRO A 663 20.60 -31.96 50.32
N GLU A 664 19.29 -32.10 50.15
CA GLU A 664 18.69 -32.53 48.88
C GLU A 664 18.66 -31.38 47.87
N ILE A 665 18.38 -30.15 48.31
CA ILE A 665 18.46 -28.94 47.48
C ILE A 665 19.22 -27.86 48.24
N TYR A 666 20.16 -27.21 47.55
CA TYR A 666 20.89 -26.04 48.04
C TYR A 666 20.73 -24.88 47.06
N ILE A 667 20.29 -23.72 47.55
CA ILE A 667 20.10 -22.48 46.81
C ILE A 667 21.13 -21.46 47.31
N SER A 668 21.83 -20.79 46.39
CA SER A 668 23.06 -20.03 46.69
C SER A 668 22.87 -18.75 47.51
N SER A 669 21.76 -18.05 47.33
CA SER A 669 21.55 -16.72 47.88
C SER A 669 20.08 -16.49 48.26
N SER A 670 19.83 -15.49 49.12
CA SER A 670 18.50 -15.18 49.65
C SER A 670 17.66 -14.23 48.77
N SER A 671 18.15 -13.84 47.58
CA SER A 671 17.33 -13.23 46.52
C SER A 671 16.71 -14.25 45.58
N ASP A 672 17.24 -15.47 45.58
CA ASP A 672 17.12 -16.47 44.52
C ASP A 672 15.86 -17.32 44.74
N ILE A 673 14.67 -16.70 44.81
CA ILE A 673 13.44 -17.42 45.20
C ILE A 673 12.92 -18.27 44.03
N VAL A 674 13.14 -19.58 44.12
CA VAL A 674 12.86 -20.62 43.10
C VAL A 674 11.37 -20.98 43.09
N GLY A 675 10.77 -21.21 41.91
CA GLY A 675 9.41 -21.76 41.81
C GLY A 675 9.41 -23.28 42.07
N ALA A 676 8.54 -23.80 42.95
CA ALA A 676 8.46 -25.23 43.22
C ALA A 676 7.01 -25.70 43.40
N TYR A 677 6.50 -26.44 42.42
CA TYR A 677 5.10 -26.85 42.31
C TYR A 677 4.97 -28.37 42.28
N SER A 678 4.18 -28.94 43.20
CA SER A 678 3.80 -30.36 43.21
C SER A 678 4.96 -31.37 43.19
N ASN A 679 6.12 -31.04 43.74
CA ASN A 679 7.28 -31.94 43.80
C ASN A 679 7.25 -32.83 45.06
N VAL A 680 7.87 -34.01 44.98
CA VAL A 680 8.05 -34.94 46.12
C VAL A 680 9.49 -34.88 46.62
N LEU A 681 9.72 -34.27 47.79
CA LEU A 681 11.07 -34.03 48.34
C LEU A 681 11.07 -33.90 49.87
N ASP A 682 12.21 -34.17 50.52
CA ASP A 682 12.34 -33.86 51.94
C ASP A 682 12.64 -32.37 52.15
N LEU A 683 11.57 -31.60 52.34
CA LEU A 683 11.62 -30.17 52.68
C LEU A 683 12.54 -29.85 53.88
N THR A 684 12.85 -30.81 54.77
CA THR A 684 13.79 -30.59 55.88
C THR A 684 15.27 -30.61 55.45
N LYS A 685 15.55 -31.04 54.21
CA LYS A 685 16.86 -31.05 53.56
C LYS A 685 16.99 -29.99 52.45
N VAL A 686 16.08 -29.00 52.39
CA VAL A 686 16.23 -27.80 51.54
C VAL A 686 16.99 -26.73 52.30
N TYR A 687 17.98 -26.09 51.67
CA TYR A 687 18.79 -25.05 52.30
C TYR A 687 19.01 -23.83 51.37
N PRO A 688 18.84 -22.59 51.87
CA PRO A 688 18.25 -22.25 53.17
C PRO A 688 16.77 -22.67 53.27
N PRO A 689 16.20 -22.80 54.48
CA PRO A 689 14.78 -23.09 54.64
C PRO A 689 13.92 -21.95 54.05
N ASN A 690 12.76 -22.31 53.50
CA ASN A 690 11.79 -21.38 52.87
C ASN A 690 12.36 -20.63 51.64
N SER A 691 13.20 -21.29 50.83
CA SER A 691 13.80 -20.69 49.61
C SER A 691 12.89 -20.74 48.38
N PHE A 692 11.69 -21.31 48.49
CA PHE A 692 10.74 -21.40 47.39
C PHE A 692 9.74 -20.25 47.41
N ARG A 693 9.38 -19.75 46.22
CA ARG A 693 8.52 -18.56 46.04
C ARG A 693 7.06 -18.90 46.27
N GLU A 694 6.67 -20.10 45.87
CA GLU A 694 5.47 -20.81 46.29
C GLU A 694 5.85 -22.24 46.66
N GLU A 695 5.26 -22.79 47.73
CA GLU A 695 5.46 -24.19 48.14
C GLU A 695 4.22 -25.07 47.91
N SER A 696 3.22 -24.52 47.21
CA SER A 696 1.91 -25.12 46.95
C SER A 696 2.02 -26.56 46.45
N PHE A 697 1.41 -27.47 47.22
CA PHE A 697 1.29 -28.91 46.93
C PHE A 697 2.59 -29.74 46.92
N ASN A 698 3.76 -29.21 47.32
CA ASN A 698 4.95 -30.05 47.50
C ASN A 698 4.78 -31.04 48.68
N ILE A 699 5.33 -32.26 48.54
CA ILE A 699 5.07 -33.38 49.45
C ILE A 699 6.38 -33.91 50.06
N ASN A 700 6.46 -33.86 51.39
CA ASN A 700 7.50 -34.55 52.15
C ASN A 700 7.00 -35.93 52.61
N SER A 701 7.07 -36.92 51.71
CA SER A 701 6.72 -38.31 51.96
C SER A 701 7.49 -39.24 51.01
N ASP A 702 7.72 -40.48 51.44
CA ASP A 702 8.46 -41.47 50.65
C ASP A 702 7.69 -41.85 49.38
N PRO A 703 8.26 -41.75 48.16
CA PRO A 703 7.59 -42.08 46.90
C PRO A 703 7.39 -43.59 46.69
N LEU A 704 7.88 -44.46 47.59
CA LEU A 704 7.65 -45.91 47.57
C LEU A 704 8.00 -46.56 46.21
N PHE A 705 9.25 -46.46 45.78
CA PHE A 705 9.75 -47.14 44.58
C PHE A 705 9.72 -48.68 44.69
N ASN A 706 9.56 -49.38 43.55
CA ASN A 706 9.51 -50.85 43.46
C ASN A 706 10.80 -51.54 43.93
N ASP A 707 11.96 -51.23 43.34
CA ASP A 707 13.28 -51.70 43.78
C ASP A 707 14.37 -50.66 43.45
N ALA A 708 14.29 -49.50 44.11
CA ALA A 708 15.31 -48.45 43.98
C ALA A 708 16.76 -48.92 44.24
N PRO A 709 17.05 -49.91 45.11
CA PRO A 709 18.37 -50.55 45.22
C PRO A 709 18.80 -51.41 44.03
N GLY A 710 17.88 -52.10 43.35
CA GLY A 710 18.10 -52.65 42.00
C GLY A 710 18.19 -51.56 40.92
N GLY A 711 17.69 -50.36 41.26
CA GLY A 711 17.60 -49.18 40.42
C GLY A 711 16.44 -49.25 39.44
N ASP A 712 15.36 -49.91 39.87
CA ASP A 712 13.99 -49.81 39.39
C ASP A 712 13.31 -48.68 40.18
N TYR A 713 13.08 -47.53 39.51
CA TYR A 713 12.49 -46.32 40.10
C TYR A 713 11.01 -46.16 39.73
N HIS A 714 10.37 -47.22 39.26
CA HIS A 714 8.92 -47.31 39.13
C HIS A 714 8.23 -47.12 40.49
N LEU A 715 7.08 -46.44 40.51
CA LEU A 715 6.29 -46.25 41.73
C LEU A 715 5.45 -47.50 42.07
N THR A 716 5.37 -47.83 43.37
CA THR A 716 4.43 -48.86 43.84
C THR A 716 2.99 -48.34 43.89
N ALA A 717 2.02 -49.23 43.71
CA ALA A 717 0.60 -48.91 43.88
C ALA A 717 0.31 -48.43 45.32
N GLY A 718 -0.15 -47.18 45.46
CA GLY A 718 -0.34 -46.51 46.75
C GLY A 718 0.81 -45.58 47.18
N SER A 719 1.78 -45.33 46.30
CA SER A 719 2.75 -44.24 46.43
C SER A 719 2.04 -42.88 46.66
N PRO A 720 2.58 -42.00 47.52
CA PRO A 720 2.07 -40.65 47.71
C PRO A 720 2.54 -39.66 46.61
N ALA A 721 3.35 -40.09 45.64
CA ALA A 721 3.69 -39.30 44.45
C ALA A 721 2.60 -39.38 43.36
N VAL A 722 1.78 -40.43 43.42
CA VAL A 722 0.74 -40.75 42.43
C VAL A 722 -0.46 -39.79 42.55
N ASN A 723 -0.86 -39.19 41.42
CA ASN A 723 -1.94 -38.21 41.26
C ASN A 723 -1.79 -36.95 42.16
N LYS A 724 -0.63 -36.28 42.15
CA LYS A 724 -0.29 -35.08 42.94
C LYS A 724 0.34 -33.91 42.16
N GLY A 725 0.54 -34.03 40.85
CA GLY A 725 1.09 -32.97 39.98
C GLY A 725 0.25 -31.69 39.89
N ARG A 726 0.62 -30.78 38.99
CA ARG A 726 -0.09 -29.54 38.68
C ARG A 726 -0.22 -29.36 37.16
N ASN A 727 -1.44 -29.54 36.64
CA ASN A 727 -1.79 -29.55 35.22
C ASN A 727 -1.42 -28.27 34.44
N SER A 728 -1.13 -27.16 35.12
CA SER A 728 -0.68 -25.90 34.50
C SER A 728 0.84 -25.81 34.36
N ALA A 729 1.53 -26.95 34.22
CA ALA A 729 2.93 -27.01 33.79
C ALA A 729 3.02 -26.88 32.25
N PRO A 730 4.18 -26.45 31.69
CA PRO A 730 4.39 -26.47 30.24
C PRO A 730 4.14 -27.86 29.64
N ALA A 731 3.59 -27.90 28.41
CA ALA A 731 3.01 -29.10 27.79
C ALA A 731 3.84 -30.38 27.98
N LEU A 732 3.25 -31.37 28.64
CA LEU A 732 3.93 -32.60 29.06
C LEU A 732 4.04 -33.61 27.90
N PRO A 733 5.15 -34.36 27.77
CA PRO A 733 5.16 -35.55 26.94
C PRO A 733 4.12 -36.57 27.42
N TYR A 734 3.21 -36.98 26.54
CA TYR A 734 2.11 -37.93 26.80
C TYR A 734 2.56 -39.36 27.20
N ARG A 735 3.87 -39.59 27.35
CA ARG A 735 4.50 -40.89 27.58
C ARG A 735 5.55 -40.82 28.69
N ASP A 736 5.91 -41.99 29.21
CA ASP A 736 7.05 -42.19 30.09
C ASP A 736 8.33 -42.48 29.28
N PHE A 737 9.46 -42.64 29.97
CA PHE A 737 10.76 -43.03 29.38
C PHE A 737 10.72 -44.38 28.62
N GLU A 738 9.75 -45.25 28.89
CA GLU A 738 9.61 -46.54 28.18
C GLU A 738 8.66 -46.45 26.98
N GLY A 739 8.16 -45.26 26.66
CA GLY A 739 7.19 -45.02 25.60
C GLY A 739 5.78 -45.52 25.93
N ASN A 740 5.51 -45.94 27.16
CA ASN A 740 4.14 -46.25 27.62
C ASN A 740 3.35 -44.94 27.78
N LYS A 741 2.02 -45.00 27.78
CA LYS A 741 1.25 -43.89 28.37
C LYS A 741 1.54 -43.87 29.87
N ARG A 742 1.72 -42.68 30.45
CA ARG A 742 2.02 -42.47 31.89
C ARG A 742 1.01 -43.11 32.86
N ILE A 743 -0.20 -43.41 32.37
CA ILE A 743 -1.14 -44.29 33.07
C ILE A 743 -1.57 -45.42 32.12
N VAL A 744 -1.12 -46.64 32.40
CA VAL A 744 -1.71 -47.89 31.90
C VAL A 744 -1.87 -48.88 33.06
N ASN A 745 -3.11 -49.24 33.39
CA ASN A 745 -3.45 -50.23 34.43
C ASN A 745 -2.83 -49.97 35.82
N GLY A 746 -2.45 -48.72 36.14
CA GLY A 746 -1.90 -48.33 37.45
C GLY A 746 -0.47 -48.77 37.71
N ILE A 747 0.35 -48.96 36.67
CA ILE A 747 1.77 -49.32 36.79
C ILE A 747 2.60 -48.42 35.87
N VAL A 748 3.34 -47.49 36.50
CA VAL A 748 4.58 -46.80 36.05
C VAL A 748 4.48 -45.41 35.42
N ASP A 749 5.40 -44.56 35.88
CA ASP A 749 5.50 -43.10 35.77
C ASP A 749 6.97 -42.67 35.93
N VAL A 750 7.30 -41.46 35.48
CA VAL A 750 8.49 -40.68 35.86
C VAL A 750 8.03 -39.26 36.20
N GLY A 751 7.92 -38.94 37.50
CA GLY A 751 7.42 -37.64 37.97
C GLY A 751 6.52 -37.78 39.21
N ALA A 752 5.65 -36.80 39.41
CA ALA A 752 4.51 -36.87 40.31
C ALA A 752 3.24 -36.69 39.46
N ASP A 753 2.65 -37.82 39.06
CA ASP A 753 1.49 -37.98 38.17
C ASP A 753 0.24 -37.14 38.56
N GLU A 754 -0.78 -37.04 37.71
CA GLU A 754 -1.98 -36.19 37.91
C GLU A 754 -3.29 -37.01 38.02
N TYR A 755 -4.44 -36.37 38.31
CA TYR A 755 -5.69 -37.07 38.69
C TYR A 755 -6.35 -37.83 37.52
N ALA A 756 -7.10 -38.89 37.86
CA ALA A 756 -7.78 -39.77 36.92
C ALA A 756 -9.22 -40.06 37.41
N GLY A 757 -10.20 -39.43 36.76
CA GLY A 757 -11.61 -39.48 37.13
C GLY A 757 -12.55 -39.31 35.92
N ILE A 758 -13.83 -39.09 36.22
CA ILE A 758 -14.71 -38.33 35.32
C ILE A 758 -14.36 -36.85 35.57
N ASP A 759 -14.39 -36.04 34.51
CA ASP A 759 -14.16 -34.59 34.53
C ASP A 759 -14.97 -33.98 33.36
N ILE A 760 -15.37 -32.70 33.43
CA ILE A 760 -16.20 -32.08 32.38
C ILE A 760 -15.94 -30.57 32.19
N THR A 761 -15.08 -30.22 31.24
CA THR A 761 -14.98 -28.84 30.72
C THR A 761 -16.17 -28.47 29.81
N VAL A 762 -16.77 -27.30 30.07
CA VAL A 762 -17.78 -26.65 29.22
C VAL A 762 -17.28 -25.25 28.79
N LEU A 763 -17.22 -24.99 27.48
CA LEU A 763 -16.75 -23.71 26.93
C LEU A 763 -17.58 -23.27 25.71
N PRO A 764 -18.05 -22.00 25.63
CA PRO A 764 -18.01 -20.98 26.68
C PRO A 764 -19.05 -21.20 27.79
N LEU A 765 -18.77 -20.74 29.01
CA LEU A 765 -19.75 -20.69 30.11
C LEU A 765 -20.72 -19.50 30.02
N SER A 766 -20.46 -18.55 29.11
CA SER A 766 -21.36 -17.44 28.81
C SER A 766 -21.35 -17.16 27.31
N LEU A 767 -22.52 -17.10 26.69
CA LEU A 767 -22.72 -16.68 25.30
C LEU A 767 -23.35 -15.28 25.29
N ASP A 768 -22.60 -14.29 24.81
CA ASP A 768 -23.17 -12.98 24.51
C ASP A 768 -23.39 -12.85 22.99
N PHE A 769 -24.65 -12.78 22.60
CA PHE A 769 -25.08 -12.65 21.21
C PHE A 769 -24.98 -11.20 20.70
N ASN A 770 -24.44 -10.28 21.51
CA ASN A 770 -24.27 -8.85 21.19
C ASN A 770 -25.60 -8.20 20.78
N VAL A 771 -25.58 -7.32 19.77
CA VAL A 771 -26.78 -6.68 19.20
C VAL A 771 -27.24 -7.48 17.99
N VAL A 772 -28.54 -7.81 17.93
CA VAL A 772 -29.16 -8.51 16.81
C VAL A 772 -30.48 -7.82 16.44
N ASN A 773 -30.65 -7.51 15.17
CA ASN A 773 -31.82 -6.78 14.68
C ASN A 773 -33.08 -7.66 14.77
N ILE A 774 -34.22 -7.07 15.13
CA ILE A 774 -35.49 -7.77 15.36
C ILE A 774 -35.96 -8.42 14.05
N GLY A 775 -36.13 -9.75 14.08
CA GLY A 775 -36.44 -10.57 12.91
C GLY A 775 -35.24 -11.30 12.31
N SER A 776 -34.01 -10.86 12.62
CA SER A 776 -32.77 -11.62 12.40
C SER A 776 -32.52 -12.59 13.56
N TYR A 777 -31.45 -13.38 13.45
CA TYR A 777 -30.98 -14.29 14.50
C TYR A 777 -29.44 -14.32 14.51
N ALA A 778 -28.86 -14.74 15.63
CA ALA A 778 -27.46 -15.10 15.74
C ALA A 778 -27.32 -16.46 16.42
N ASP A 779 -26.34 -17.25 15.97
CA ASP A 779 -26.06 -18.60 16.45
C ASP A 779 -24.65 -18.66 17.06
N GLN A 780 -24.48 -19.32 18.21
CA GLN A 780 -23.20 -19.55 18.86
C GLN A 780 -23.14 -20.97 19.45
N PRO A 781 -22.01 -21.70 19.30
CA PRO A 781 -21.86 -23.04 19.86
C PRO A 781 -21.40 -22.99 21.32
N VAL A 782 -21.84 -23.98 22.10
CA VAL A 782 -21.17 -24.42 23.33
C VAL A 782 -20.55 -25.79 23.07
N THR A 783 -19.28 -25.96 23.39
CA THR A 783 -18.57 -27.24 23.38
C THR A 783 -18.56 -27.82 24.80
N VAL A 784 -18.91 -29.10 24.91
CA VAL A 784 -18.78 -29.90 26.12
C VAL A 784 -17.75 -30.98 25.86
N THR A 785 -16.73 -31.07 26.70
CA THR A 785 -15.59 -31.98 26.56
C THR A 785 -15.49 -32.87 27.79
N ASN A 786 -15.15 -34.13 27.57
CA ASN A 786 -14.70 -35.02 28.63
C ASN A 786 -13.18 -34.99 28.72
N ASP A 787 -12.63 -34.24 29.66
CA ASP A 787 -11.21 -34.16 29.98
C ASP A 787 -10.74 -35.27 30.95
N GLY A 788 -11.67 -36.04 31.53
CA GLY A 788 -11.40 -37.17 32.41
C GLY A 788 -10.90 -38.45 31.71
N ASP A 789 -10.43 -39.41 32.51
CA ASP A 789 -9.96 -40.74 32.06
C ASP A 789 -11.09 -41.79 31.91
N ARG A 790 -12.34 -41.40 32.20
CA ARG A 790 -13.53 -42.27 32.22
C ARG A 790 -14.65 -41.80 31.32
N GLU A 791 -15.64 -42.65 31.11
CA GLU A 791 -16.85 -42.33 30.35
C GLU A 791 -17.75 -41.32 31.10
N LEU A 792 -17.91 -40.13 30.54
CA LEU A 792 -18.76 -39.03 31.01
C LEU A 792 -20.15 -39.16 30.37
N ASP A 793 -21.21 -39.35 31.17
CA ASP A 793 -22.59 -39.33 30.68
C ASP A 793 -23.15 -37.90 30.78
N ILE A 794 -23.51 -37.30 29.65
CA ILE A 794 -24.32 -36.08 29.60
C ILE A 794 -25.80 -36.49 29.60
N TYR A 795 -26.58 -36.00 30.55
CA TYR A 795 -28.01 -36.27 30.64
C TYR A 795 -28.81 -35.39 29.66
N ALA A 796 -30.14 -35.32 29.80
CA ALA A 796 -30.98 -34.52 28.92
C ALA A 796 -30.91 -33.02 29.29
N ILE A 797 -30.44 -32.19 28.35
CA ILE A 797 -30.36 -30.75 28.46
C ILE A 797 -31.75 -30.13 28.25
N ALA A 798 -32.06 -29.09 29.01
CA ALA A 798 -33.31 -28.34 28.86
C ALA A 798 -33.10 -27.15 27.92
N ALA A 799 -34.01 -26.93 26.97
CA ALA A 799 -33.96 -25.74 26.13
C ALA A 799 -34.17 -24.46 26.96
N PRO A 800 -33.40 -23.38 26.70
CA PRO A 800 -33.57 -22.10 27.38
C PRO A 800 -34.90 -21.44 27.02
N SER A 801 -35.27 -20.39 27.76
CA SER A 801 -36.46 -19.58 27.44
C SER A 801 -36.23 -18.66 26.25
N ALA A 802 -37.23 -18.55 25.38
CA ALA A 802 -37.29 -17.54 24.31
C ALA A 802 -37.00 -16.13 24.87
N PRO A 803 -36.22 -15.26 24.17
CA PRO A 803 -35.81 -15.37 22.76
C PRO A 803 -34.65 -16.32 22.45
N PHE A 804 -34.09 -17.01 23.44
CA PHE A 804 -33.06 -18.04 23.22
C PHE A 804 -33.68 -19.41 22.89
N SER A 805 -32.94 -20.24 22.15
CA SER A 805 -33.32 -21.62 21.82
C SER A 805 -32.07 -22.47 21.50
N ILE A 806 -32.18 -23.80 21.60
CA ILE A 806 -31.15 -24.72 21.08
C ILE A 806 -31.63 -25.21 19.72
N ILE A 807 -30.80 -25.06 18.67
CA ILE A 807 -31.12 -25.48 17.30
C ILE A 807 -30.46 -26.81 16.92
N THR A 808 -29.29 -27.11 17.48
CA THR A 808 -28.61 -28.40 17.37
C THR A 808 -28.19 -28.85 18.77
N ASP A 809 -28.44 -30.11 19.10
CA ASP A 809 -27.96 -30.71 20.34
C ASP A 809 -27.23 -32.02 20.00
N ASN A 810 -25.90 -31.99 20.09
CA ASN A 810 -25.05 -33.17 19.96
C ASN A 810 -24.60 -33.74 21.32
N CYS A 811 -25.10 -33.23 22.45
CA CYS A 811 -24.65 -33.63 23.79
C CYS A 811 -25.69 -34.41 24.57
N SER A 812 -26.97 -34.04 24.52
CA SER A 812 -28.03 -34.67 25.33
C SER A 812 -28.07 -36.18 25.24
N SER A 813 -28.03 -36.84 26.40
CA SER A 813 -28.13 -38.30 26.53
C SER A 813 -27.04 -39.07 25.77
N ARG A 814 -25.83 -38.51 25.65
CA ARG A 814 -24.64 -39.19 25.13
C ARG A 814 -23.64 -39.49 26.24
N THR A 815 -22.97 -40.62 26.09
CA THR A 815 -21.74 -40.94 26.82
C THR A 815 -20.55 -40.47 25.97
N LEU A 816 -19.74 -39.56 26.49
CA LEU A 816 -18.48 -39.15 25.88
C LEU A 816 -17.36 -40.05 26.43
N ILE A 817 -16.59 -40.66 25.53
CA ILE A 817 -15.32 -41.34 25.90
C ILE A 817 -14.26 -40.29 26.30
N PRO A 818 -13.19 -40.67 27.00
CA PRO A 818 -12.09 -39.77 27.34
C PRO A 818 -11.58 -38.96 26.15
N PHE A 819 -11.41 -37.65 26.35
CA PHE A 819 -10.99 -36.64 25.38
C PHE A 819 -11.94 -36.45 24.17
N ALA A 820 -13.16 -37.00 24.22
CA ALA A 820 -14.20 -36.69 23.24
C ALA A 820 -15.03 -35.47 23.66
N SER A 821 -15.50 -34.72 22.66
CA SER A 821 -16.37 -33.56 22.84
C SER A 821 -17.66 -33.67 22.02
N CYS A 822 -18.61 -32.79 22.34
CA CYS A 822 -19.84 -32.57 21.59
C CYS A 822 -20.22 -31.09 21.60
N THR A 823 -21.11 -30.68 20.70
CA THR A 823 -21.56 -29.29 20.55
C THR A 823 -23.05 -29.10 20.78
N ILE A 824 -23.41 -27.91 21.25
CA ILE A 824 -24.79 -27.43 21.41
C ILE A 824 -24.86 -26.08 20.70
N ASP A 825 -25.59 -26.01 19.58
CA ASP A 825 -25.75 -24.76 18.83
C ASP A 825 -26.93 -23.99 19.44
N VAL A 826 -26.65 -22.83 20.02
CA VAL A 826 -27.63 -21.97 20.69
C VAL A 826 -27.93 -20.77 19.80
N ARG A 827 -29.22 -20.46 19.63
CA ARG A 827 -29.73 -19.35 18.82
C ARG A 827 -30.39 -18.29 19.69
N PHE A 828 -30.04 -17.03 19.46
CA PHE A 828 -30.80 -15.86 19.89
C PHE A 828 -31.65 -15.33 18.73
N THR A 829 -32.94 -15.07 18.97
CA THR A 829 -33.87 -14.48 17.97
C THR A 829 -34.76 -13.45 18.65
N PRO A 830 -34.33 -12.17 18.72
CA PRO A 830 -35.05 -11.14 19.47
C PRO A 830 -36.42 -10.86 18.84
N SER A 831 -37.46 -10.93 19.68
CA SER A 831 -38.85 -10.65 19.28
C SER A 831 -39.32 -9.24 19.66
N GLY A 832 -38.39 -8.33 19.92
CA GLY A 832 -38.62 -6.96 20.39
C GLY A 832 -37.33 -6.31 20.90
N ASN A 833 -37.37 -5.01 21.17
CA ASN A 833 -36.27 -4.22 21.73
C ASN A 833 -35.78 -4.76 23.08
N GLY A 834 -34.47 -4.70 23.28
CA GLY A 834 -33.86 -4.54 24.60
C GLY A 834 -32.89 -5.65 24.96
N PHE A 835 -32.26 -5.51 26.13
CA PHE A 835 -31.36 -6.52 26.67
C PHE A 835 -32.15 -7.70 27.24
N PHE A 836 -31.91 -8.89 26.70
CA PHE A 836 -32.46 -10.17 27.15
C PHE A 836 -31.37 -10.99 27.83
N THR A 837 -31.75 -11.74 28.86
CA THR A 837 -30.90 -12.75 29.49
C THR A 837 -31.63 -14.08 29.62
N GLY A 838 -30.86 -15.15 29.68
CA GLY A 838 -31.33 -16.51 29.89
C GLY A 838 -30.21 -17.42 30.38
N SER A 839 -30.53 -18.69 30.57
CA SER A 839 -29.52 -19.73 30.81
C SER A 839 -30.07 -21.11 30.45
N PHE A 840 -29.18 -22.09 30.37
CA PHE A 840 -29.53 -23.51 30.41
C PHE A 840 -28.46 -24.30 31.17
N ASP A 841 -28.83 -25.44 31.73
CA ASP A 841 -27.93 -26.29 32.50
C ASP A 841 -27.48 -27.51 31.67
N ILE A 842 -26.22 -27.90 31.81
CA ILE A 842 -25.62 -29.11 31.25
C ILE A 842 -25.38 -30.11 32.40
N PRO A 843 -26.34 -31.04 32.64
CA PRO A 843 -26.23 -32.05 33.70
C PRO A 843 -25.41 -33.27 33.26
N SER A 844 -24.44 -33.67 34.07
CA SER A 844 -23.55 -34.82 33.84
C SER A 844 -23.60 -35.87 34.96
N ASN A 845 -22.92 -37.01 34.77
CA ASN A 845 -22.65 -38.02 35.81
C ASN A 845 -21.40 -37.72 36.66
N ASP A 846 -20.83 -36.52 36.57
CA ASP A 846 -19.66 -36.12 37.36
C ASP A 846 -19.95 -36.18 38.88
N PRO A 847 -19.03 -36.69 39.71
CA PRO A 847 -19.24 -36.83 41.15
C PRO A 847 -18.90 -35.58 41.98
N ASP A 848 -18.03 -34.71 41.48
CA ASP A 848 -17.41 -33.62 42.23
C ASP A 848 -17.91 -32.23 41.77
N GLU A 849 -18.45 -32.14 40.54
CA GLU A 849 -19.04 -30.92 39.98
C GLU A 849 -20.58 -30.86 39.99
N THR A 850 -21.12 -29.64 39.93
CA THR A 850 -22.56 -29.40 39.73
C THR A 850 -22.86 -29.08 38.26
N PRO A 851 -24.05 -29.41 37.72
CA PRO A 851 -24.43 -29.08 36.35
C PRO A 851 -24.06 -27.66 35.93
N PHE A 852 -23.30 -27.53 34.83
CA PHE A 852 -22.84 -26.23 34.35
C PHE A 852 -24.00 -25.40 33.80
N THR A 853 -24.29 -24.27 34.44
CA THR A 853 -25.23 -23.27 33.94
C THR A 853 -24.52 -22.37 32.92
N VAL A 854 -24.81 -22.55 31.63
CA VAL A 854 -24.38 -21.60 30.59
C VAL A 854 -25.25 -20.36 30.67
N SER A 855 -24.63 -19.19 30.84
CA SER A 855 -25.32 -17.90 30.82
C SER A 855 -25.52 -17.40 29.39
N LEU A 856 -26.67 -16.79 29.11
CA LEU A 856 -27.00 -16.24 27.79
C LEU A 856 -27.37 -14.76 27.91
N SER A 857 -26.83 -13.92 27.03
CA SER A 857 -27.23 -12.51 26.88
C SER A 857 -27.34 -12.11 25.42
N GLY A 858 -28.10 -11.06 25.13
CA GLY A 858 -28.21 -10.48 23.80
C GLY A 858 -29.19 -9.32 23.77
N THR A 859 -28.99 -8.38 22.85
CA THR A 859 -29.80 -7.17 22.72
C THR A 859 -30.60 -7.22 21.42
N GLY A 860 -31.92 -7.10 21.49
CA GLY A 860 -32.77 -6.87 20.32
C GLY A 860 -32.78 -5.40 19.93
N ASN A 861 -32.59 -5.10 18.64
CA ASN A 861 -32.59 -3.75 18.08
C ASN A 861 -33.64 -3.62 16.98
N ALA A 862 -34.33 -2.49 16.84
CA ALA A 862 -35.08 -2.22 15.61
C ALA A 862 -34.11 -2.01 14.42
N LEU A 863 -34.68 -1.71 13.25
CA LEU A 863 -33.94 -0.94 12.26
C LEU A 863 -34.36 0.52 12.44
N PRO A 864 -33.47 1.50 12.21
CA PRO A 864 -33.90 2.86 11.97
C PRO A 864 -34.80 2.94 10.72
N ILE A 865 -35.35 4.12 10.47
CA ILE A 865 -36.16 4.43 9.30
C ILE A 865 -35.60 5.71 8.69
N ALA A 866 -35.05 5.62 7.48
CA ALA A 866 -34.54 6.75 6.72
C ALA A 866 -35.69 7.57 6.12
N ASP A 867 -35.63 8.88 6.26
CA ASP A 867 -36.49 9.85 5.58
C ASP A 867 -35.63 11.02 5.09
N PRO A 868 -35.23 11.05 3.79
CA PRO A 868 -34.46 12.12 3.17
C PRO A 868 -35.28 13.40 2.92
N GLY A 869 -36.53 13.47 3.40
CA GLY A 869 -37.36 14.66 3.36
C GLY A 869 -38.20 14.78 2.07
N GLY A 870 -38.26 16.01 1.54
CA GLY A 870 -39.08 16.34 0.38
C GLY A 870 -38.32 16.21 -0.94
N ALA A 871 -39.07 16.10 -2.05
CA ALA A 871 -38.47 16.28 -3.37
C ALA A 871 -37.89 17.71 -3.49
N TYR A 872 -36.64 17.81 -3.89
CA TYR A 872 -35.88 19.05 -3.94
C TYR A 872 -36.04 19.73 -5.31
N SER A 873 -36.05 21.07 -5.34
CA SER A 873 -36.12 21.83 -6.60
C SER A 873 -35.44 23.18 -6.48
N ASN A 874 -34.46 23.48 -7.33
CA ASN A 874 -33.81 24.79 -7.43
C ASN A 874 -33.25 25.03 -8.85
N MET A 875 -32.66 26.18 -9.12
CA MET A 875 -31.85 26.41 -10.33
C MET A 875 -30.41 25.94 -10.11
N GLU A 876 -29.65 25.66 -11.17
CA GLU A 876 -28.23 25.29 -11.02
C GLU A 876 -27.39 26.43 -10.42
N GLY A 877 -26.23 26.07 -9.87
CA GLY A 877 -25.38 26.99 -9.11
C GLY A 877 -25.97 27.47 -7.78
N GLN A 878 -27.20 27.06 -7.41
CA GLN A 878 -27.81 27.38 -6.12
C GLN A 878 -27.80 26.19 -5.15
N SER A 879 -27.53 26.50 -3.88
CA SER A 879 -27.52 25.53 -2.79
C SER A 879 -28.90 24.91 -2.54
N PHE A 880 -28.88 23.61 -2.32
CA PHE A 880 -29.93 22.77 -1.78
C PHE A 880 -29.60 22.45 -0.33
N ILE A 881 -30.57 22.61 0.57
CA ILE A 881 -30.47 22.12 1.95
C ILE A 881 -31.18 20.77 2.01
N LEU A 882 -30.39 19.71 2.09
CA LEU A 882 -30.85 18.35 2.33
C LEU A 882 -31.25 18.23 3.81
N ASP A 883 -32.43 17.68 4.10
CA ASP A 883 -32.99 17.59 5.46
C ASP A 883 -33.46 16.17 5.75
N GLY A 884 -32.62 15.43 6.49
CA GLY A 884 -32.89 14.08 6.97
C GLY A 884 -33.59 14.03 8.32
N SER A 885 -34.03 15.17 8.88
CA SER A 885 -34.59 15.24 10.25
C SER A 885 -35.95 14.56 10.43
N GLY A 886 -36.58 14.10 9.33
CA GLY A 886 -37.72 13.18 9.37
C GLY A 886 -37.35 11.75 9.79
N SER A 887 -36.07 11.38 9.67
CA SER A 887 -35.58 10.03 9.97
C SER A 887 -35.73 9.70 11.46
N ILE A 888 -36.10 8.46 11.77
CA ILE A 888 -36.37 8.03 13.15
C ILE A 888 -35.74 6.69 13.49
N ASP A 889 -35.31 6.57 14.74
CA ASP A 889 -35.00 5.29 15.37
C ASP A 889 -36.21 4.87 16.26
N PRO A 890 -36.81 3.68 16.07
CA PRO A 890 -37.90 3.19 16.90
C PRO A 890 -37.53 2.84 18.36
N ASP A 891 -36.26 2.55 18.69
CA ASP A 891 -35.84 2.20 20.04
C ASP A 891 -34.62 2.94 20.64
N GLY A 892 -33.81 3.63 19.83
CA GLY A 892 -32.64 4.41 20.27
C GLY A 892 -32.62 5.86 19.77
N THR A 893 -31.52 6.22 19.13
CA THR A 893 -31.18 7.54 18.57
C THR A 893 -30.28 7.36 17.35
N LEU A 894 -30.53 8.14 16.29
CA LEU A 894 -29.66 8.18 15.11
C LEU A 894 -28.31 8.82 15.46
N SER A 895 -27.23 8.17 15.06
CA SER A 895 -25.84 8.54 15.34
C SER A 895 -25.12 9.17 14.13
N LEU A 896 -25.51 8.77 12.91
CA LEU A 896 -24.89 9.19 11.66
C LEU A 896 -25.93 9.35 10.54
N TYR A 897 -25.73 10.36 9.70
CA TYR A 897 -26.47 10.65 8.48
C TYR A 897 -25.46 10.73 7.33
N GLU A 898 -25.70 9.97 6.27
CA GLU A 898 -24.77 9.83 5.15
C GLU A 898 -25.53 10.05 3.84
N TRP A 899 -25.07 10.99 3.03
CA TRP A 899 -25.71 11.38 1.77
C TRP A 899 -24.83 10.98 0.59
N ASP A 900 -25.42 10.23 -0.32
CA ASP A 900 -24.97 9.93 -1.69
C ASP A 900 -25.83 10.82 -2.62
N ILE A 901 -25.20 11.72 -3.37
CA ILE A 901 -25.91 12.81 -4.11
C ILE A 901 -26.11 12.57 -5.61
N ASP A 902 -25.55 11.50 -6.17
CA ASP A 902 -25.69 11.12 -7.59
C ASP A 902 -26.20 9.67 -7.80
N ASP A 903 -26.44 8.93 -6.71
CA ASP A 903 -26.84 7.52 -6.61
C ASP A 903 -25.74 6.52 -7.03
N ASN A 904 -24.47 6.93 -7.07
CA ASN A 904 -23.34 6.08 -7.45
C ASN A 904 -22.96 5.01 -6.39
N ALA A 905 -23.55 5.07 -5.19
CA ALA A 905 -23.29 4.21 -4.02
C ALA A 905 -21.98 4.46 -3.23
N ILE A 906 -21.33 5.59 -3.46
CA ILE A 906 -20.35 6.24 -2.58
C ILE A 906 -21.08 7.39 -1.87
N TYR A 907 -20.76 7.64 -0.60
CA TYR A 907 -21.42 8.68 0.20
C TYR A 907 -20.52 9.91 0.28
N ASP A 908 -20.90 10.97 -0.43
CA ASP A 908 -20.17 12.24 -0.56
C ASP A 908 -20.12 13.03 0.77
N TYR A 909 -21.12 12.84 1.63
CA TYR A 909 -21.21 13.48 2.94
C TYR A 909 -21.51 12.45 4.03
N SER A 910 -20.80 12.52 5.16
CA SER A 910 -21.03 11.69 6.35
C SER A 910 -20.89 12.55 7.60
N SER A 911 -21.96 12.67 8.41
CA SER A 911 -21.92 13.50 9.63
C SER A 911 -22.98 13.11 10.67
N SER A 912 -22.87 13.66 11.88
CA SER A 912 -23.93 13.55 12.90
C SER A 912 -25.02 14.63 12.77
N LEU A 913 -24.92 15.54 11.79
CA LEU A 913 -25.90 16.59 11.54
C LEU A 913 -27.03 16.08 10.63
N GLN A 914 -28.27 16.43 10.98
CA GLN A 914 -29.46 16.01 10.23
C GLN A 914 -29.62 16.72 8.88
N THR A 915 -28.83 17.77 8.63
CA THR A 915 -28.98 18.66 7.46
C THR A 915 -27.64 18.90 6.78
N GLN A 916 -27.61 18.82 5.45
CA GLN A 916 -26.42 19.01 4.61
C GLN A 916 -26.68 20.05 3.51
N SER A 917 -25.65 20.76 3.05
CA SER A 917 -25.73 21.63 1.87
C SER A 917 -25.03 20.97 0.68
N HIS A 918 -25.65 21.03 -0.50
CA HIS A 918 -25.04 20.66 -1.77
C HIS A 918 -25.47 21.63 -2.89
N THR A 919 -24.68 21.76 -3.97
CA THR A 919 -24.99 22.61 -5.13
C THR A 919 -24.67 21.85 -6.42
N TYR A 920 -25.69 21.56 -7.22
CA TYR A 920 -25.51 21.03 -8.57
C TYR A 920 -25.16 22.15 -9.55
N VAL A 921 -24.16 21.92 -10.41
CA VAL A 921 -23.63 22.90 -11.38
C VAL A 921 -24.20 22.73 -12.80
N GLN A 922 -25.17 21.85 -12.99
CA GLN A 922 -25.82 21.57 -14.28
C GLN A 922 -27.28 21.19 -14.05
N GLN A 923 -28.18 21.56 -14.97
CA GLN A 923 -29.58 21.15 -14.92
C GLN A 923 -29.75 19.63 -15.03
N GLY A 924 -30.82 19.10 -14.43
CA GLY A 924 -31.10 17.67 -14.50
C GLY A 924 -32.10 17.16 -13.48
N THR A 925 -32.12 15.83 -13.33
CA THR A 925 -32.85 15.16 -12.25
C THR A 925 -31.90 14.19 -11.57
N TYR A 926 -31.40 14.61 -10.41
CA TYR A 926 -30.46 13.83 -9.60
C TYR A 926 -31.24 12.95 -8.62
N THR A 927 -30.75 11.74 -8.38
CA THR A 927 -31.25 10.87 -7.31
C THR A 927 -30.32 11.02 -6.13
N ILE A 928 -30.88 11.30 -4.95
CA ILE A 928 -30.16 11.48 -3.70
C ILE A 928 -30.57 10.34 -2.78
N ARG A 929 -29.60 9.68 -2.15
CA ARG A 929 -29.80 8.60 -1.18
C ARG A 929 -29.31 9.05 0.19
N LEU A 930 -30.19 8.93 1.19
CA LEU A 930 -29.81 9.04 2.60
C LEU A 930 -29.67 7.63 3.18
N ARG A 931 -28.52 7.35 3.79
CA ARG A 931 -28.37 6.30 4.79
C ARG A 931 -28.38 6.93 6.18
N VAL A 932 -29.08 6.31 7.12
CA VAL A 932 -28.96 6.65 8.55
C VAL A 932 -28.47 5.45 9.33
N THR A 933 -27.63 5.70 10.34
CA THR A 933 -27.15 4.70 11.29
C THR A 933 -27.64 5.04 12.70
N ASP A 934 -28.08 4.05 13.47
CA ASP A 934 -28.48 4.24 14.87
C ASP A 934 -27.30 4.17 15.85
N ASN A 935 -27.55 4.36 17.15
CA ASN A 935 -26.53 4.24 18.20
C ASN A 935 -26.11 2.79 18.53
N ASN A 936 -26.66 1.81 17.82
CA ASN A 936 -26.42 0.38 18.02
C ASN A 936 -25.68 -0.28 16.84
N GLY A 937 -25.64 0.38 15.67
CA GLY A 937 -24.94 -0.03 14.45
C GLY A 937 -25.85 -0.58 13.35
N ALA A 938 -27.19 -0.46 13.47
CA ALA A 938 -28.09 -0.82 12.37
C ALA A 938 -28.36 0.38 11.46
N THR A 939 -28.63 0.09 10.18
CA THR A 939 -28.83 1.08 9.12
C THR A 939 -30.15 0.91 8.39
N ASP A 940 -30.62 1.98 7.76
CA ASP A 940 -31.68 1.98 6.76
C ASP A 940 -31.37 3.02 5.67
N GLU A 941 -31.90 2.82 4.46
CA GLU A 941 -31.61 3.63 3.27
C GLU A 941 -32.88 4.02 2.52
N ALA A 942 -32.99 5.30 2.14
CA ALA A 942 -34.11 5.81 1.34
C ALA A 942 -33.65 6.86 0.33
N THR A 943 -34.29 6.89 -0.85
CA THR A 943 -33.96 7.80 -1.95
C THR A 943 -35.04 8.84 -2.20
N ILE A 944 -34.62 9.98 -2.75
CA ILE A 944 -35.44 11.11 -3.19
C ILE A 944 -34.81 11.73 -4.45
N THR A 945 -35.49 12.68 -5.10
CA THR A 945 -35.00 13.35 -6.31
C THR A 945 -34.84 14.84 -6.12
N ALA A 946 -33.80 15.41 -6.71
CA ALA A 946 -33.64 16.84 -6.92
C ALA A 946 -33.86 17.19 -8.41
N GLU A 947 -34.81 18.08 -8.69
CA GLU A 947 -34.98 18.71 -10.00
C GLU A 947 -34.14 20.01 -10.03
N VAL A 948 -33.12 20.05 -10.89
CA VAL A 948 -32.24 21.20 -11.08
C VAL A 948 -32.60 21.85 -12.41
N ALA A 949 -32.89 23.15 -12.40
CA ALA A 949 -33.36 23.89 -13.56
C ALA A 949 -32.30 24.88 -14.10
N ASP A 950 -32.28 24.96 -15.42
CA ASP A 950 -31.61 25.95 -16.27
C ASP A 950 -31.71 27.41 -15.80
N THR A 951 -30.59 28.11 -15.84
CA THR A 951 -30.39 29.52 -15.44
C THR A 951 -30.21 30.40 -16.67
N THR A 952 -31.28 30.46 -17.47
CA THR A 952 -31.36 31.16 -18.77
C THR A 952 -30.56 32.48 -18.80
N PRO A 953 -29.68 32.69 -19.80
CA PRO A 953 -28.80 33.85 -19.90
C PRO A 953 -29.56 35.18 -20.04
N THR A 954 -28.81 36.28 -19.99
CA THR A 954 -29.27 37.65 -20.21
C THR A 954 -28.51 38.24 -21.40
N ALA A 955 -29.21 38.46 -22.52
CA ALA A 955 -28.62 39.04 -23.71
C ALA A 955 -28.44 40.57 -23.55
N ASP A 956 -27.22 41.08 -23.73
CA ASP A 956 -26.97 42.52 -23.90
C ASP A 956 -25.79 42.80 -24.84
N PHE A 957 -25.76 44.01 -25.41
CA PHE A 957 -24.67 44.47 -26.28
C PHE A 957 -24.58 45.98 -26.35
N THR A 958 -23.41 46.47 -26.78
CA THR A 958 -23.17 47.87 -27.16
C THR A 958 -22.67 47.97 -28.61
N ALA A 959 -22.61 49.18 -29.16
CA ALA A 959 -22.09 49.42 -30.51
C ALA A 959 -21.47 50.80 -30.68
N ALA A 960 -20.46 50.91 -31.55
CA ALA A 960 -19.81 52.18 -31.90
C ALA A 960 -19.33 52.21 -33.37
N PRO A 961 -19.54 53.32 -34.10
CA PRO A 961 -20.40 54.46 -33.79
C PRO A 961 -21.88 54.18 -34.07
N THR A 962 -22.79 54.66 -33.23
CA THR A 962 -24.25 54.51 -33.44
C THR A 962 -24.84 55.43 -34.52
N SER A 963 -24.04 56.34 -35.12
CA SER A 963 -24.51 57.13 -36.27
C SER A 963 -23.38 57.65 -37.17
N GLY A 964 -23.70 57.95 -38.42
CA GLY A 964 -22.75 58.46 -39.42
C GLY A 964 -23.35 58.59 -40.82
N THR A 965 -22.50 58.54 -41.86
CA THR A 965 -22.89 58.60 -43.28
C THR A 965 -22.65 57.26 -43.99
N ALA A 966 -23.52 56.88 -44.93
CA ALA A 966 -23.37 55.66 -45.72
C ALA A 966 -22.16 55.71 -46.68
N PRO A 967 -21.33 54.66 -46.80
CA PRO A 967 -21.37 53.43 -46.00
C PRO A 967 -20.84 53.66 -44.58
N LEU A 968 -21.57 53.19 -43.56
CA LEU A 968 -21.15 53.27 -42.16
C LEU A 968 -20.73 51.90 -41.64
N SER A 969 -19.46 51.75 -41.29
CA SER A 969 -18.98 50.61 -40.51
C SER A 969 -19.30 50.83 -39.03
N VAL A 970 -19.84 49.82 -38.36
CA VAL A 970 -20.16 49.82 -36.92
C VAL A 970 -19.61 48.55 -36.31
N ASN A 971 -18.88 48.69 -35.20
CA ASN A 971 -18.43 47.56 -34.39
C ASN A 971 -19.46 47.33 -33.28
N PHE A 972 -19.80 46.07 -33.05
CA PHE A 972 -20.66 45.61 -31.97
C PHE A 972 -19.82 44.90 -30.91
N THR A 973 -20.23 45.03 -29.65
CA THR A 973 -19.57 44.38 -28.53
C THR A 973 -20.63 43.67 -27.71
N ASN A 974 -20.56 42.33 -27.66
CA ASN A 974 -21.40 41.53 -26.78
C ASN A 974 -21.09 41.89 -25.32
N THR A 975 -22.14 42.04 -24.51
CA THR A 975 -22.06 42.23 -23.06
C THR A 975 -23.10 41.36 -22.35
N SER A 976 -23.50 40.26 -22.98
CA SER A 976 -24.40 39.25 -22.43
C SER A 976 -23.73 38.48 -21.30
N THR A 977 -24.53 38.00 -20.35
CA THR A 977 -24.05 37.16 -19.25
C THR A 977 -24.95 35.92 -19.10
N GLY A 978 -24.39 34.82 -18.63
CA GLY A 978 -25.09 33.57 -18.35
C GLY A 978 -24.31 32.80 -17.28
N TYR A 979 -24.95 31.83 -16.63
CA TYR A 979 -24.24 30.92 -15.73
C TYR A 979 -23.26 30.07 -16.54
N ASP A 980 -23.78 29.38 -17.55
CA ASP A 980 -23.01 28.56 -18.47
C ASP A 980 -22.31 29.42 -19.54
N GLN A 981 -21.08 29.03 -19.86
CA GLN A 981 -20.20 29.70 -20.82
C GLN A 981 -19.45 28.67 -21.68
N PRO A 982 -19.06 29.01 -22.93
CA PRO A 982 -19.27 30.29 -23.60
C PRO A 982 -20.67 30.43 -24.23
N LEU A 983 -21.32 31.58 -24.05
CA LEU A 983 -22.56 31.90 -24.77
C LEU A 983 -22.32 32.01 -26.29
N THR A 984 -23.07 31.27 -27.09
CA THR A 984 -23.16 31.48 -28.55
C THR A 984 -24.05 32.68 -28.87
N CYS A 985 -23.76 33.36 -29.99
CA CYS A 985 -24.46 34.58 -30.42
C CYS A 985 -25.05 34.43 -31.82
N GLU A 986 -26.27 34.93 -32.04
CA GLU A 986 -26.83 35.19 -33.38
C GLU A 986 -27.23 36.66 -33.52
N TRP A 987 -26.64 37.35 -34.50
CA TRP A 987 -26.88 38.76 -34.79
C TRP A 987 -27.75 38.97 -36.04
N ASP A 988 -28.69 39.91 -35.95
CA ASP A 988 -29.55 40.36 -37.05
C ASP A 988 -29.56 41.90 -36.99
N PHE A 989 -28.88 42.56 -37.93
CA PHE A 989 -28.50 43.98 -37.82
C PHE A 989 -29.52 44.96 -38.39
N ASP A 990 -30.43 44.53 -39.26
CA ASP A 990 -31.54 45.35 -39.76
C ASP A 990 -32.94 44.87 -39.34
N ASN A 991 -33.04 43.69 -38.72
CA ASN A 991 -34.26 43.03 -38.28
C ASN A 991 -35.17 42.65 -39.48
N ASP A 992 -34.60 42.11 -40.56
CA ASP A 992 -35.37 41.43 -41.62
C ASP A 992 -35.75 39.98 -41.27
N GLY A 993 -35.04 39.37 -40.30
CA GLY A 993 -35.25 38.01 -39.82
C GLY A 993 -34.24 36.97 -40.35
N VAL A 994 -33.20 37.39 -41.06
CA VAL A 994 -31.99 36.60 -41.38
C VAL A 994 -30.90 36.89 -40.35
N ILE A 995 -30.08 35.89 -40.01
CA ILE A 995 -28.89 36.09 -39.17
C ILE A 995 -27.72 36.53 -40.06
N ASP A 996 -27.15 37.69 -39.77
CA ASP A 996 -26.02 38.31 -40.48
C ASP A 996 -24.65 37.76 -40.02
N SER A 997 -24.51 37.43 -38.74
CA SER A 997 -23.24 37.00 -38.11
C SER A 997 -23.50 36.16 -36.85
N THR A 998 -22.54 35.29 -36.52
CA THR A 998 -22.49 34.50 -35.28
C THR A 998 -21.23 34.78 -34.44
N ASP A 999 -20.52 35.89 -34.72
CA ASP A 999 -19.27 36.24 -34.02
C ASP A 999 -19.55 36.81 -32.63
N GLN A 1000 -18.60 36.74 -31.70
CA GLN A 1000 -18.77 37.34 -30.36
C GLN A 1000 -18.86 38.87 -30.38
N SER A 1001 -18.12 39.56 -31.26
CA SER A 1001 -18.13 41.03 -31.34
C SER A 1001 -17.89 41.49 -32.78
N PRO A 1002 -18.90 41.33 -33.66
CA PRO A 1002 -18.78 41.54 -35.09
C PRO A 1002 -18.67 43.02 -35.48
N SER A 1003 -18.24 43.26 -36.72
CA SER A 1003 -18.38 44.56 -37.39
C SER A 1003 -19.28 44.45 -38.62
N TYR A 1004 -20.17 45.42 -38.82
CA TYR A 1004 -21.15 45.42 -39.90
C TYR A 1004 -21.15 46.74 -40.67
N MET A 1005 -21.36 46.67 -42.00
CA MET A 1005 -21.30 47.83 -42.88
C MET A 1005 -22.66 48.19 -43.49
N TYR A 1006 -23.30 49.18 -42.90
CA TYR A 1006 -24.57 49.73 -43.37
C TYR A 1006 -24.35 50.59 -44.62
N ASN A 1007 -24.59 49.98 -45.78
CA ASN A 1007 -24.35 50.58 -47.10
C ASN A 1007 -25.43 51.60 -47.54
N ASN A 1008 -26.59 51.64 -46.88
CA ASN A 1008 -27.71 52.52 -47.21
C ASN A 1008 -28.04 53.47 -46.05
N ALA A 1009 -28.61 54.63 -46.37
CA ALA A 1009 -29.14 55.56 -45.38
C ALA A 1009 -30.48 55.06 -44.81
N GLY A 1010 -30.62 55.06 -43.49
CA GLY A 1010 -31.76 54.49 -42.77
C GLY A 1010 -31.57 54.53 -41.25
N THR A 1011 -32.57 54.02 -40.52
CA THR A 1011 -32.50 53.77 -39.07
C THR A 1011 -32.72 52.28 -38.86
N TYR A 1012 -31.73 51.61 -38.28
CA TYR A 1012 -31.66 50.15 -38.19
C TYR A 1012 -31.96 49.67 -36.78
N THR A 1013 -32.62 48.53 -36.66
CA THR A 1013 -32.94 47.86 -35.39
C THR A 1013 -32.06 46.63 -35.30
N VAL A 1014 -31.28 46.52 -34.24
CA VAL A 1014 -30.34 45.41 -34.05
C VAL A 1014 -30.91 44.43 -33.04
N LYS A 1015 -30.82 43.15 -33.37
CA LYS A 1015 -31.22 42.01 -32.56
C LYS A 1015 -29.99 41.16 -32.24
N LEU A 1016 -29.89 40.74 -30.98
CA LEU A 1016 -28.97 39.71 -30.52
C LEU A 1016 -29.78 38.59 -29.88
N ILE A 1017 -29.53 37.35 -30.28
CA ILE A 1017 -29.87 36.15 -29.48
C ILE A 1017 -28.57 35.68 -28.83
N ALA A 1018 -28.60 35.42 -27.53
CA ALA A 1018 -27.51 34.78 -26.80
C ALA A 1018 -28.02 33.45 -26.24
N THR A 1019 -27.29 32.36 -26.52
CA THR A 1019 -27.70 30.98 -26.22
C THR A 1019 -26.53 30.22 -25.59
N ASP A 1020 -26.78 29.56 -24.47
CA ASP A 1020 -25.79 28.73 -23.73
C ASP A 1020 -25.53 27.35 -24.36
N SER A 1021 -24.70 26.53 -23.69
CA SER A 1021 -24.43 25.12 -24.00
C SER A 1021 -25.70 24.26 -24.04
N ASP A 1022 -26.67 24.63 -23.22
CA ASP A 1022 -27.85 23.85 -22.88
C ASP A 1022 -29.04 24.16 -23.79
N ASN A 1023 -28.85 25.10 -24.74
CA ASN A 1023 -29.79 25.57 -25.76
C ASN A 1023 -30.89 26.47 -25.20
N SER A 1024 -30.69 27.02 -24.01
CA SER A 1024 -31.52 28.05 -23.43
C SER A 1024 -31.06 29.42 -23.91
N ALA A 1025 -32.03 30.30 -24.18
CA ALA A 1025 -31.83 31.39 -25.13
C ALA A 1025 -32.54 32.67 -24.71
N ASN A 1026 -31.79 33.76 -24.68
CA ASN A 1026 -32.28 35.11 -24.43
C ASN A 1026 -32.21 35.96 -25.70
N THR A 1027 -33.03 37.01 -25.80
CA THR A 1027 -33.06 37.86 -27.00
C THR A 1027 -33.25 39.32 -26.63
N LEU A 1028 -32.27 40.16 -26.98
CA LEU A 1028 -32.37 41.62 -26.87
C LEU A 1028 -32.64 42.25 -28.23
N LEU A 1029 -33.54 43.24 -28.23
CA LEU A 1029 -33.88 44.04 -29.40
C LEU A 1029 -33.64 45.54 -29.13
N ARG A 1030 -32.62 46.13 -29.74
CA ARG A 1030 -32.35 47.58 -29.68
C ARG A 1030 -32.94 48.28 -30.90
N THR A 1031 -34.15 48.82 -30.75
CA THR A 1031 -34.91 49.47 -31.83
C THR A 1031 -34.34 50.82 -32.25
N ASN A 1032 -34.16 51.04 -33.56
CA ASN A 1032 -33.59 52.27 -34.15
C ASN A 1032 -32.20 52.64 -33.57
N TYR A 1033 -31.37 51.64 -33.26
CA TYR A 1033 -30.12 51.80 -32.55
C TYR A 1033 -29.01 52.44 -33.39
N ILE A 1034 -28.97 52.14 -34.70
CA ILE A 1034 -27.99 52.72 -35.64
C ILE A 1034 -28.69 53.68 -36.61
N THR A 1035 -28.13 54.89 -36.79
CA THR A 1035 -28.68 55.92 -37.71
C THR A 1035 -27.67 56.31 -38.79
N VAL A 1036 -27.98 55.98 -40.04
CA VAL A 1036 -27.12 56.19 -41.20
C VAL A 1036 -27.71 57.26 -42.12
N THR A 1037 -26.92 58.28 -42.45
CA THR A 1037 -27.34 59.40 -43.31
C THR A 1037 -26.75 59.30 -44.72
N PRO A 1038 -27.36 59.91 -45.75
CA PRO A 1038 -26.83 59.83 -47.12
C PRO A 1038 -25.48 60.55 -47.26
N SER A 1039 -24.51 59.91 -47.92
CA SER A 1039 -23.29 60.60 -48.36
C SER A 1039 -23.58 61.55 -49.51
N CYS A 1040 -23.07 62.78 -49.41
CA CYS A 1040 -23.29 63.82 -50.43
C CYS A 1040 -22.18 63.74 -51.50
N LEU A 1041 -22.56 63.40 -52.73
CA LEU A 1041 -21.66 63.28 -53.89
C LEU A 1041 -21.08 64.65 -54.34
N PRO A 1042 -19.95 64.67 -55.08
CA PRO A 1042 -19.22 65.90 -55.40
C PRO A 1042 -20.07 66.96 -56.13
N PRO A 1043 -19.81 68.25 -55.87
CA PRO A 1043 -20.83 69.28 -55.95
C PRO A 1043 -21.22 69.74 -57.37
N ALA A 1044 -20.45 69.41 -58.42
CA ALA A 1044 -20.70 69.87 -59.78
C ALA A 1044 -20.51 68.78 -60.86
N ARG A 1045 -21.33 68.82 -61.91
CA ARG A 1045 -21.19 68.00 -63.13
C ARG A 1045 -21.43 68.79 -64.41
N ILE A 1046 -20.75 68.42 -65.49
CA ILE A 1046 -21.08 68.88 -66.86
C ILE A 1046 -22.03 67.86 -67.51
N GLN A 1047 -23.09 68.36 -68.15
CA GLN A 1047 -24.10 67.51 -68.78
C GLN A 1047 -23.63 66.95 -70.13
N GLY A 1048 -23.23 65.68 -70.14
CA GLY A 1048 -22.89 64.89 -71.32
C GLY A 1048 -23.28 63.41 -71.17
N ILE A 1049 -22.96 62.59 -72.16
CA ILE A 1049 -23.08 61.12 -72.09
C ILE A 1049 -21.71 60.50 -72.39
N PRO A 1050 -21.02 59.90 -71.40
CA PRO A 1050 -21.32 59.94 -69.97
C PRO A 1050 -21.14 61.35 -69.36
N PRO A 1051 -21.73 61.65 -68.18
CA PRO A 1051 -21.47 62.89 -67.45
C PRO A 1051 -20.04 62.96 -66.90
N ILE A 1052 -19.50 64.17 -66.75
CA ILE A 1052 -18.20 64.40 -66.12
C ILE A 1052 -18.42 65.14 -64.79
N TYR A 1053 -17.86 64.62 -63.71
CA TYR A 1053 -18.03 65.11 -62.34
C TYR A 1053 -16.77 65.85 -61.86
N PHE A 1054 -16.97 66.88 -61.01
CA PHE A 1054 -15.91 67.76 -60.53
C PHE A 1054 -16.08 68.04 -59.03
N THR A 1055 -14.97 68.11 -58.31
CA THR A 1055 -14.91 68.40 -56.87
C THR A 1055 -15.07 69.89 -56.55
N THR A 1056 -14.75 70.78 -57.50
CA THR A 1056 -14.92 72.25 -57.39
C THR A 1056 -15.81 72.79 -58.50
N LEU A 1057 -16.40 73.96 -58.30
CA LEU A 1057 -17.15 74.68 -59.34
C LEU A 1057 -16.18 75.30 -60.37
N GLN A 1058 -14.97 75.67 -59.95
CA GLN A 1058 -13.94 76.23 -60.82
C GLN A 1058 -13.44 75.22 -61.86
N ASP A 1059 -13.22 73.97 -61.50
CA ASP A 1059 -12.73 72.93 -62.43
C ASP A 1059 -13.81 72.53 -63.43
N ALA A 1060 -15.07 72.44 -62.98
CA ALA A 1060 -16.22 72.31 -63.88
C ALA A 1060 -16.27 73.47 -64.88
N TYR A 1061 -16.12 74.72 -64.43
CA TYR A 1061 -16.10 75.89 -65.33
C TYR A 1061 -14.92 75.85 -66.33
N ASN A 1062 -13.71 75.51 -65.84
CA ASN A 1062 -12.51 75.40 -66.66
C ASN A 1062 -12.70 74.43 -67.84
N ALA A 1063 -13.31 73.27 -67.57
CA ALA A 1063 -13.52 72.19 -68.53
C ALA A 1063 -14.61 72.46 -69.60
N THR A 1064 -15.52 73.42 -69.40
CA THR A 1064 -16.60 73.71 -70.37
C THR A 1064 -16.12 74.25 -71.72
N VAL A 1065 -16.90 74.01 -72.77
CA VAL A 1065 -16.93 74.80 -74.01
C VAL A 1065 -18.20 75.68 -74.08
N GLY A 1066 -18.23 76.61 -75.02
CA GLY A 1066 -19.32 77.60 -75.12
C GLY A 1066 -20.65 76.97 -75.53
N GLY A 1067 -21.57 76.83 -74.58
CA GLY A 1067 -22.87 76.18 -74.77
C GLY A 1067 -23.23 75.16 -73.67
N ASP A 1068 -22.24 74.73 -72.88
CA ASP A 1068 -22.42 73.67 -71.89
C ASP A 1068 -23.31 74.06 -70.70
N ILE A 1069 -23.87 73.03 -70.06
CA ILE A 1069 -24.66 73.13 -68.83
C ILE A 1069 -23.86 72.51 -67.68
N ILE A 1070 -23.61 73.29 -66.64
CA ILE A 1070 -23.11 72.81 -65.35
C ILE A 1070 -24.31 72.65 -64.42
N GLN A 1071 -24.46 71.46 -63.85
CA GLN A 1071 -25.48 71.16 -62.83
C GLN A 1071 -24.80 71.00 -61.46
N SER A 1072 -25.34 71.67 -60.45
CA SER A 1072 -24.95 71.51 -59.04
C SER A 1072 -25.97 70.66 -58.28
N GLN A 1073 -25.50 69.90 -57.30
CA GLN A 1073 -26.34 69.24 -56.29
C GLN A 1073 -26.06 69.73 -54.85
N ALA A 1074 -25.17 70.70 -54.66
CA ALA A 1074 -24.80 71.23 -53.35
C ALA A 1074 -25.54 72.54 -52.99
N VAL A 1075 -25.96 72.67 -51.73
CA VAL A 1075 -26.72 73.81 -51.21
C VAL A 1075 -25.81 75.01 -50.91
N GLY A 1076 -25.40 75.70 -51.97
CA GLY A 1076 -24.58 76.92 -51.92
C GLY A 1076 -23.08 76.65 -51.96
N PHE A 1077 -22.33 77.56 -52.61
CA PHE A 1077 -20.88 77.49 -52.71
C PHE A 1077 -20.24 78.70 -52.03
N LEU A 1078 -19.14 78.47 -51.31
CA LEU A 1078 -18.21 79.49 -50.85
C LEU A 1078 -16.90 79.42 -51.66
N GLU A 1079 -17.05 79.42 -52.98
CA GLU A 1079 -15.94 79.52 -53.95
C GLU A 1079 -16.03 80.83 -54.74
N ASP A 1080 -14.89 81.50 -54.94
CA ASP A 1080 -14.75 82.65 -55.83
C ASP A 1080 -14.50 82.16 -57.27
N LEU A 1081 -15.52 82.22 -58.14
CA LEU A 1081 -15.38 81.74 -59.51
C LEU A 1081 -14.64 82.76 -60.40
N ASN A 1082 -13.46 82.38 -60.89
CA ASN A 1082 -12.60 83.16 -61.78
C ASN A 1082 -12.95 82.89 -63.25
N VAL A 1083 -13.72 83.80 -63.86
CA VAL A 1083 -14.32 83.64 -65.20
C VAL A 1083 -13.54 84.35 -66.32
N ASN A 1084 -12.21 84.23 -66.33
CA ASN A 1084 -11.34 84.88 -67.33
C ASN A 1084 -11.43 84.24 -68.75
N GLY A 1085 -12.52 84.51 -69.47
CA GLY A 1085 -12.67 84.15 -70.89
C GLY A 1085 -14.11 84.30 -71.40
N ALA A 1086 -14.27 84.66 -72.67
CA ALA A 1086 -15.58 84.89 -73.29
C ALA A 1086 -16.31 83.58 -73.68
N LYS A 1087 -16.61 82.73 -72.69
CA LYS A 1087 -17.51 81.56 -72.82
C LYS A 1087 -18.93 81.93 -72.40
N THR A 1088 -19.92 81.17 -72.88
CA THR A 1088 -21.28 81.17 -72.31
C THR A 1088 -21.53 79.79 -71.71
N VAL A 1089 -21.88 79.75 -70.43
CA VAL A 1089 -22.18 78.52 -69.67
C VAL A 1089 -23.52 78.73 -68.97
N THR A 1090 -24.32 77.68 -68.88
CA THR A 1090 -25.60 77.72 -68.14
C THR A 1090 -25.45 76.96 -66.83
N PHE A 1091 -25.87 77.57 -65.72
CA PHE A 1091 -25.96 76.89 -64.43
C PHE A 1091 -27.41 76.46 -64.18
N GLU A 1092 -27.60 75.18 -63.92
CA GLU A 1092 -28.89 74.62 -63.50
C GLU A 1092 -28.75 74.01 -62.08
N GLY A 1093 -29.75 74.28 -61.23
CA GLY A 1093 -29.83 73.61 -59.93
C GLY A 1093 -30.49 72.23 -60.08
N GLY A 1094 -29.89 71.21 -59.47
CA GLY A 1094 -30.54 69.90 -59.30
C GLY A 1094 -31.80 69.99 -58.44
N TYR A 1095 -32.65 68.97 -58.55
CA TYR A 1095 -33.81 68.80 -57.68
C TYR A 1095 -33.40 68.08 -56.39
N ASP A 1096 -34.01 68.53 -55.29
CA ASP A 1096 -33.66 68.28 -53.88
C ASP A 1096 -32.23 68.73 -53.46
N CYS A 1097 -32.05 69.43 -52.33
CA CYS A 1097 -32.98 69.68 -51.22
C CYS A 1097 -33.53 71.13 -51.17
N THR A 1098 -34.87 71.27 -51.08
CA THR A 1098 -35.62 72.44 -50.55
C THR A 1098 -35.20 73.88 -50.94
N TYR A 1099 -35.77 74.44 -52.03
CA TYR A 1099 -35.86 75.89 -52.36
C TYR A 1099 -34.52 76.65 -52.61
N SER A 1100 -34.37 77.67 -53.49
CA SER A 1100 -35.23 78.36 -54.48
C SER A 1100 -34.40 78.79 -55.70
N VAL A 1101 -35.04 79.10 -56.84
CA VAL A 1101 -34.39 79.40 -58.13
C VAL A 1101 -33.87 80.84 -58.26
N ILE A 1102 -32.68 81.02 -58.86
CA ILE A 1102 -32.29 82.26 -59.56
C ILE A 1102 -32.23 81.99 -61.07
N THR A 1103 -32.80 82.87 -61.90
CA THR A 1103 -32.47 82.95 -63.34
C THR A 1103 -32.06 84.37 -63.69
N GLY A 1104 -30.79 84.57 -64.06
CA GLY A 1104 -30.26 85.86 -64.51
C GLY A 1104 -29.17 85.66 -65.55
N ARG A 1105 -29.20 86.44 -66.63
CA ARG A 1105 -28.26 86.32 -67.76
C ARG A 1105 -27.37 87.57 -67.83
N THR A 1106 -26.14 87.46 -67.33
CA THR A 1106 -25.18 88.56 -67.24
C THR A 1106 -23.82 88.09 -67.77
N ILE A 1107 -23.15 88.92 -68.57
CA ILE A 1107 -21.74 88.71 -68.96
C ILE A 1107 -20.89 89.48 -67.94
N ILE A 1108 -19.92 88.81 -67.32
CA ILE A 1108 -19.08 89.36 -66.25
C ILE A 1108 -17.61 89.10 -66.59
N ASN A 1109 -16.76 90.13 -66.44
CA ASN A 1109 -15.32 89.99 -66.34
C ASN A 1109 -14.92 90.37 -64.90
N GLY A 1110 -14.61 89.39 -64.06
CA GLY A 1110 -14.34 89.55 -62.62
C GLY A 1110 -14.92 88.40 -61.80
N ASN A 1111 -14.50 88.26 -60.54
CA ASN A 1111 -14.92 87.13 -59.69
C ASN A 1111 -16.42 87.21 -59.32
N LEU A 1112 -17.06 86.05 -59.26
CA LEU A 1112 -18.48 85.90 -58.94
C LEU A 1112 -18.66 85.03 -57.69
N MET A 1113 -19.19 85.61 -56.61
CA MET A 1113 -19.69 84.88 -55.45
C MET A 1113 -21.20 84.64 -55.56
N ILE A 1114 -21.65 83.44 -55.16
CA ILE A 1114 -23.07 83.06 -55.11
C ILE A 1114 -23.38 82.52 -53.71
N ASN A 1115 -23.89 83.37 -52.81
CA ASN A 1115 -24.18 83.02 -51.42
C ASN A 1115 -25.70 83.05 -51.19
N ASN A 1116 -26.26 81.96 -50.64
CA ASN A 1116 -27.68 81.80 -50.26
C ASN A 1116 -28.69 82.41 -51.26
N GLY A 1117 -28.59 82.03 -52.53
CA GLY A 1117 -29.51 82.49 -53.57
C GLY A 1117 -29.30 83.94 -54.04
N LYS A 1118 -28.14 84.56 -53.76
CA LYS A 1118 -27.74 85.87 -54.30
C LYS A 1118 -26.34 85.85 -54.92
N ALA A 1119 -26.29 86.22 -56.20
CA ALA A 1119 -25.06 86.57 -56.89
C ALA A 1119 -24.57 87.96 -56.45
N THR A 1120 -23.30 88.06 -56.04
CA THR A 1120 -22.66 89.32 -55.63
C THR A 1120 -21.28 89.42 -56.27
N ILE A 1121 -21.00 90.53 -56.96
CA ILE A 1121 -19.68 90.80 -57.54
C ILE A 1121 -18.83 91.52 -56.49
N ARG A 1122 -17.58 91.08 -56.30
CA ARG A 1122 -16.56 91.85 -55.58
C ARG A 1122 -15.42 92.27 -56.52
N ASP A 1123 -14.70 93.30 -56.08
CA ASP A 1123 -13.40 93.75 -56.62
C ASP A 1123 -13.35 94.04 -58.12
N PHE A 1124 -14.17 95.02 -58.54
CA PHE A 1124 -13.99 95.68 -59.84
C PHE A 1124 -13.00 96.85 -59.73
N SER A 1125 -11.73 96.59 -60.01
CA SER A 1125 -10.68 97.62 -60.04
C SER A 1125 -10.46 98.19 -61.45
N ILE A 1126 -10.50 99.51 -61.58
CA ILE A 1126 -10.05 100.25 -62.76
C ILE A 1126 -8.84 101.10 -62.34
N GLU A 1127 -7.75 101.04 -63.09
CA GLU A 1127 -6.57 101.88 -62.83
C GLU A 1127 -6.93 103.38 -62.93
N GLY A 1128 -6.81 104.14 -61.82
CA GLY A 1128 -7.43 105.47 -61.75
C GLY A 1128 -7.04 106.40 -60.58
N SER A 1129 -5.77 106.43 -60.18
CA SER A 1129 -5.10 107.54 -59.46
C SER A 1129 -5.84 108.31 -58.32
N GLY A 1130 -5.65 107.87 -57.07
CA GLY A 1130 -5.39 108.72 -55.89
C GLY A 1130 -6.55 109.47 -55.19
N GLY A 1131 -6.47 109.57 -53.86
CA GLY A 1131 -7.35 110.42 -53.04
C GLY A 1131 -7.50 109.96 -51.58
N GLU A 1132 -7.28 110.86 -50.63
CA GLU A 1132 -7.28 110.67 -49.17
C GLU A 1132 -8.64 110.27 -48.54
N SER A 1133 -8.59 109.71 -47.32
CA SER A 1133 -9.62 109.83 -46.24
C SER A 1133 -10.97 109.10 -46.44
N SER A 1134 -11.80 108.77 -45.43
CA SER A 1134 -11.65 108.59 -43.96
C SER A 1134 -12.94 107.96 -43.38
N MET A 1135 -12.89 107.37 -42.18
CA MET A 1135 -14.04 107.13 -41.25
C MET A 1135 -15.22 106.23 -41.77
N SER A 1136 -16.05 105.55 -40.95
CA SER A 1136 -16.22 105.41 -39.49
C SER A 1136 -17.00 104.12 -39.15
N SER A 1137 -17.01 103.72 -37.87
CA SER A 1137 -17.99 102.79 -37.23
C SER A 1137 -19.27 103.57 -36.79
N PRO A 1138 -20.26 103.07 -36.00
CA PRO A 1138 -20.43 101.77 -35.31
C PRO A 1138 -21.90 101.19 -35.26
N ASP A 1139 -22.16 100.29 -34.30
CA ASP A 1139 -23.42 100.03 -33.54
C ASP A 1139 -24.62 99.17 -34.07
N SER A 1140 -24.70 97.93 -33.54
CA SER A 1140 -25.78 97.27 -32.75
C SER A 1140 -27.29 97.32 -33.10
N ILE A 1141 -27.97 96.16 -32.92
CA ILE A 1141 -29.38 95.89 -32.47
C ILE A 1141 -29.56 94.35 -32.37
N GLN A 1142 -30.59 93.74 -31.75
CA GLN A 1142 -30.94 93.54 -30.33
C GLN A 1142 -31.90 92.30 -30.25
N ASN A 1143 -32.18 91.74 -29.05
CA ASN A 1143 -32.97 90.51 -28.83
C ASN A 1143 -34.51 90.66 -28.93
N ASP A 1144 -35.22 89.51 -28.89
CA ASP A 1144 -36.52 89.20 -28.19
C ASP A 1144 -37.47 88.30 -29.06
N PHE A 1145 -38.35 87.40 -28.56
CA PHE A 1145 -38.77 86.97 -27.20
C PHE A 1145 -39.51 85.59 -27.18
N PHE A 1146 -39.28 84.77 -26.13
CA PHE A 1146 -40.26 83.97 -25.32
C PHE A 1146 -41.24 82.91 -25.96
N LEU A 1147 -41.97 82.04 -25.22
CA LEU A 1147 -41.82 81.18 -24.01
C LEU A 1147 -43.21 80.57 -23.62
N LEU A 1148 -43.31 79.32 -23.08
CA LEU A 1148 -44.14 78.89 -21.91
C LEU A 1148 -44.68 77.43 -21.93
N VAL A 1149 -44.69 76.83 -20.73
CA VAL A 1149 -45.41 75.59 -20.29
C VAL A 1149 -46.60 76.01 -19.38
N PRO A 1150 -47.61 75.17 -19.10
CA PRO A 1150 -47.65 74.39 -17.82
C PRO A 1150 -48.47 73.05 -17.95
N SER A 1151 -48.82 72.23 -16.93
CA SER A 1151 -48.85 72.37 -15.45
C SER A 1151 -48.87 71.01 -14.71
N VAL A 1152 -48.45 70.99 -13.43
CA VAL A 1152 -48.75 69.95 -12.40
C VAL A 1152 -49.77 70.53 -11.38
N PRO A 1153 -50.41 69.77 -10.45
CA PRO A 1153 -49.84 69.37 -9.12
C PRO A 1153 -50.45 68.02 -8.61
N PHE A 1154 -50.57 67.59 -7.33
CA PHE A 1154 -50.26 67.98 -5.92
C PHE A 1154 -50.15 66.61 -5.16
N HIS A 1155 -49.15 66.22 -4.34
CA HIS A 1155 -48.69 66.68 -3.00
C HIS A 1155 -49.75 66.59 -1.86
N PRO A 1156 -49.36 66.55 -0.56
CA PRO A 1156 -48.08 66.19 0.10
C PRO A 1156 -48.18 64.74 0.69
N THR A 1157 -47.52 64.20 1.73
CA THR A 1157 -46.59 64.58 2.85
C THR A 1157 -45.90 63.24 3.29
N SER A 1158 -44.87 63.06 4.15
CA SER A 1158 -44.21 63.84 5.22
C SER A 1158 -42.74 63.37 5.45
N THR A 1159 -42.06 63.88 6.49
CA THR A 1159 -40.65 63.63 6.91
C THR A 1159 -40.54 63.72 8.46
N PRO A 1160 -39.39 63.87 9.16
CA PRO A 1160 -37.94 63.76 8.81
C PRO A 1160 -37.02 63.03 9.86
N GLY A 1161 -35.74 62.80 9.53
CA GLY A 1161 -34.69 62.47 10.53
C GLY A 1161 -33.27 62.22 9.96
N PHE A 1162 -32.33 63.16 10.22
CA PHE A 1162 -30.86 63.11 9.96
C PHE A 1162 -30.13 61.87 10.57
N ILE A 1163 -28.90 61.43 10.22
CA ILE A 1163 -27.61 62.08 9.83
C ILE A 1163 -26.86 61.23 8.73
N SER A 1164 -25.68 61.67 8.28
CA SER A 1164 -24.65 61.02 7.41
C SER A 1164 -24.24 59.59 7.83
N GLU A 1165 -23.50 58.81 7.02
CA GLU A 1165 -22.72 59.13 5.78
C GLU A 1165 -23.36 58.65 4.47
#